data_AF-A0A7X8IEE3-F1
#
_entry.id   AF-A0A7X8IEE3-F1
#
_cell.length_a   1.000
_cell.length_b   1.000
_cell.length_c   1.000
_cell.angle_alpha   90.00
_cell.angle_beta   90.00
_cell.angle_gamma   90.00
#
_symmetry.space_group_name_H-M   'P 1'
#
loop_
_entity.id
_entity.type
_entity.pdbx_description
1 polymer ?
#
loop_
_entity_poly.entity_id
_entity_poly.type
_entity_poly.pdbx_seq_one_letter_code
_entity_poly.pdbx_strand_id
1 'polypeptide(L)'
;KINWYNKDGLNRYELAMDCLYAHYDDGVVSRPSFAGGSFLLSIAGLSPGPHTIITYHNAPWPTEKYNRTISPCRISAEGLESFVVQPSQSVTDDNAVVSTFFTVQAAQGQPVQILIEPIGDAATQIYTAVLNGFEIDNLASVDSYAVNPVPENGDEHVFAHNDDPGPGMAQSGYTMLSWTASPFAIGHDVYFGTSHEAVAQADPTTPQIYKGRRAADQTTWQATGLDSRETYYWRVDTVKADDSVTKGYVWSFRVRRRAFASAEGYGRFARGGRFGRVLEVTTLDDYNPDLGQPVIEGSLRKAIEVERGPRIVVFRVGGTIFLKKKLVIPSDGGDIYVAGQTAPGEGICLARYSFGMLGATDAIIRFVRTRVGDYAQTSLDGMGMASSDHCILDHCSISWSIDEGHSSRGAGNITFSRNIIAEALNDSYQYADHSFAASISGNRGSYHHNLLAHCAGRNWSLAGGLDPSGQYAGYCDIRNNVVYNWLNRTTDGGVMRCNFVNNVYLPGPATTHFLLMRPDGDQMGTGNPQKFYIVGNKMEGWPQYDQDNWLGVVPNYATIEQIRSDEPFFPSYVTSHSAEEVVENVLNDVGAVRPRRDAIDIRIIDDVRRRGYSYRGSIDNLPGIIDSQDDVGGYPVLKGGPVPPDSDHDGLPDWFEIQHSLNPHSPPGDYSDTHGDPDGDGYTYMDQWLEYLAEGGLPFQTYRCLEGIASDFDGDCRVALADFAVFAAAWEQQLPDADLHPDGVLDMIDIAVFMSEWLDCRRSPCNECLP
;
A
#
# COMPACT_ATOMS: atom_id res chain seq x y z
N LYS A 1 -43.86 -9.81 0.61
CA LYS A 1 -42.83 -8.92 1.22
C LYS A 1 -41.75 -8.67 0.17
N ILE A 2 -41.12 -7.50 0.18
CA ILE A 2 -39.89 -7.29 -0.61
C ILE A 2 -38.75 -7.71 0.30
N ASN A 3 -37.87 -8.56 -0.21
CA ASN A 3 -36.64 -8.94 0.48
C ASN A 3 -35.44 -8.47 -0.35
N TRP A 4 -34.31 -8.33 0.30
CA TRP A 4 -33.06 -7.90 -0.31
C TRP A 4 -32.07 -9.04 -0.24
N TYR A 5 -31.45 -9.34 -1.37
CA TYR A 5 -30.27 -10.17 -1.43
C TYR A 5 -29.08 -9.25 -1.62
N ASN A 6 -28.17 -9.29 -0.65
CA ASN A 6 -26.92 -8.54 -0.68
C ASN A 6 -25.76 -9.53 -0.57
N LYS A 7 -24.80 -9.40 -1.47
CA LYS A 7 -23.50 -10.07 -1.38
C LYS A 7 -22.32 -9.09 -1.43
N ASP A 8 -22.59 -7.81 -1.20
CA ASP A 8 -21.63 -6.73 -1.06
C ASP A 8 -20.49 -7.16 -0.11
N GLY A 9 -19.27 -6.99 -0.60
CA GLY A 9 -18.05 -7.37 0.09
C GLY A 9 -17.40 -8.67 -0.40
N LEU A 10 -17.98 -9.39 -1.36
CA LEU A 10 -17.37 -10.61 -1.94
C LEU A 10 -16.91 -10.46 -3.40
N ASN A 11 -17.35 -9.43 -4.12
CA ASN A 11 -17.01 -9.22 -5.53
C ASN A 11 -17.06 -7.73 -5.90
N ARG A 12 -16.37 -7.34 -6.97
CA ARG A 12 -16.27 -5.93 -7.44
C ARG A 12 -17.51 -5.41 -8.20
N TYR A 13 -18.47 -6.28 -8.44
CA TYR A 13 -19.66 -6.00 -9.25
C TYR A 13 -20.87 -5.93 -8.34
N GLU A 14 -21.32 -4.71 -8.05
CA GLU A 14 -22.36 -4.47 -7.06
C GLU A 14 -23.74 -4.73 -7.67
N LEU A 15 -24.03 -4.19 -8.87
CA LEU A 15 -25.35 -4.29 -9.50
C LEU A 15 -25.74 -5.76 -9.79
N ALA A 16 -24.81 -6.56 -10.31
CA ALA A 16 -25.07 -7.96 -10.61
C ALA A 16 -25.29 -8.80 -9.34
N MET A 17 -24.67 -8.43 -8.22
CA MET A 17 -24.70 -9.23 -7.00
C MET A 17 -25.84 -8.86 -6.05
N ASP A 18 -26.41 -7.67 -6.24
CA ASP A 18 -27.49 -7.15 -5.41
C ASP A 18 -28.83 -7.16 -6.11
N CYS A 19 -29.87 -7.60 -5.40
CA CYS A 19 -31.23 -7.51 -5.95
C CYS A 19 -32.30 -7.39 -4.88
N LEU A 20 -33.38 -6.71 -5.27
CA LEU A 20 -34.69 -6.83 -4.64
C LEU A 20 -35.45 -7.96 -5.31
N TYR A 21 -36.06 -8.84 -4.50
CA TYR A 21 -36.98 -9.87 -4.99
C TYR A 21 -38.28 -9.92 -4.16
N ALA A 22 -39.38 -10.21 -4.83
CA ALA A 22 -40.66 -10.39 -4.16
C ALA A 22 -40.69 -11.76 -3.47
N HIS A 23 -41.23 -11.82 -2.25
CA HIS A 23 -41.20 -13.01 -1.41
C HIS A 23 -42.52 -13.25 -0.67
N TYR A 24 -43.03 -14.49 -0.72
CA TYR A 24 -44.07 -14.96 0.19
C TYR A 24 -43.43 -15.52 1.46
N ASP A 25 -43.69 -14.88 2.60
CA ASP A 25 -43.08 -15.21 3.88
C ASP A 25 -43.61 -16.52 4.47
N ASP A 26 -42.86 -17.62 4.32
CA ASP A 26 -43.13 -18.93 4.91
C ASP A 26 -42.38 -19.14 6.25
N GLY A 27 -41.70 -18.12 6.78
CA GLY A 27 -40.88 -18.19 8.00
C GLY A 27 -39.44 -18.66 7.78
N VAL A 28 -39.01 -18.93 6.54
CA VAL A 28 -37.63 -19.31 6.20
C VAL A 28 -36.94 -18.16 5.45
N VAL A 29 -36.07 -17.42 6.14
CA VAL A 29 -35.44 -16.18 5.64
C VAL A 29 -34.33 -16.43 4.61
N SER A 30 -33.91 -17.68 4.40
CA SER A 30 -32.66 -18.01 3.68
C SER A 30 -32.80 -18.44 2.21
N ARG A 31 -33.99 -18.35 1.58
CA ARG A 31 -34.18 -18.74 0.16
C ARG A 31 -35.20 -17.85 -0.57
N PRO A 32 -35.05 -17.65 -1.89
CA PRO A 32 -36.06 -16.99 -2.71
C PRO A 32 -37.34 -17.83 -2.77
N SER A 33 -38.50 -17.17 -2.65
CA SER A 33 -39.81 -17.83 -2.67
C SER A 33 -40.19 -18.23 -4.08
N PHE A 34 -40.78 -19.41 -4.21
CA PHE A 34 -41.31 -19.92 -5.48
C PHE A 34 -42.66 -19.30 -5.87
N ALA A 35 -43.19 -18.37 -5.06
CA ALA A 35 -44.44 -17.64 -5.27
C ALA A 35 -44.32 -16.18 -4.77
N GLY A 36 -43.29 -15.47 -5.23
CA GLY A 36 -42.83 -14.20 -4.68
C GLY A 36 -43.75 -13.00 -4.90
N GLY A 37 -44.29 -12.83 -6.10
CA GLY A 37 -45.16 -11.70 -6.49
C GLY A 37 -44.47 -10.65 -7.37
N SER A 38 -45.08 -9.46 -7.43
CA SER A 38 -44.70 -8.35 -8.32
C SER A 38 -44.20 -7.11 -7.55
N PHE A 39 -43.54 -6.18 -8.25
CA PHE A 39 -43.14 -4.87 -7.73
C PHE A 39 -43.86 -3.74 -8.43
N LEU A 40 -44.19 -2.68 -7.68
CA LEU A 40 -44.55 -1.39 -8.23
C LEU A 40 -43.46 -0.38 -7.83
N LEU A 41 -42.64 0.02 -8.80
CA LEU A 41 -41.67 1.09 -8.65
C LEU A 41 -42.37 2.44 -8.91
N SER A 42 -42.38 3.31 -7.90
CA SER A 42 -42.99 4.63 -7.98
C SER A 42 -41.92 5.72 -7.92
N ILE A 43 -41.76 6.48 -9.00
CA ILE A 43 -40.76 7.54 -9.14
C ILE A 43 -41.46 8.89 -9.09
N ALA A 44 -41.32 9.62 -7.99
CA ALA A 44 -41.89 10.94 -7.80
C ALA A 44 -40.84 12.05 -8.05
N GLY A 45 -41.30 13.26 -8.38
CA GLY A 45 -40.43 14.44 -8.48
C GLY A 45 -39.76 14.67 -9.84
N LEU A 46 -40.06 13.83 -10.85
CA LEU A 46 -39.61 14.06 -12.22
C LEU A 46 -40.20 15.36 -12.78
N SER A 47 -39.40 16.08 -13.56
CA SER A 47 -39.87 17.23 -14.32
C SER A 47 -40.94 16.79 -15.34
N PRO A 48 -41.92 17.64 -15.67
CA PRO A 48 -42.89 17.29 -16.72
C PRO A 48 -42.19 17.09 -18.07
N GLY A 49 -42.43 15.95 -18.73
CA GLY A 49 -41.84 15.65 -20.03
C GLY A 49 -41.37 14.20 -20.20
N PRO A 50 -40.66 13.91 -21.31
CA PRO A 50 -40.11 12.59 -21.57
C PRO A 50 -38.90 12.32 -20.66
N HIS A 51 -38.87 11.13 -20.08
CA HIS A 51 -37.73 10.60 -19.33
C HIS A 51 -37.41 9.19 -19.81
N THR A 52 -36.14 8.87 -20.03
CA THR A 52 -35.73 7.48 -20.30
C THR A 52 -35.54 6.73 -19.00
N ILE A 53 -35.86 5.45 -19.00
CA ILE A 53 -35.73 4.57 -17.84
C ILE A 53 -35.03 3.29 -18.29
N ILE A 54 -34.04 2.87 -17.49
CA ILE A 54 -33.44 1.55 -17.58
C ILE A 54 -33.77 0.77 -16.31
N THR A 55 -34.15 -0.50 -16.44
CA THR A 55 -34.28 -1.41 -15.28
C THR A 55 -33.41 -2.63 -15.48
N TYR A 56 -32.74 -3.08 -14.42
CA TYR A 56 -31.78 -4.19 -14.44
C TYR A 56 -32.32 -5.42 -13.72
N HIS A 57 -32.10 -6.60 -14.30
CA HIS A 57 -32.72 -7.86 -13.88
C HIS A 57 -31.74 -9.05 -13.95
N ASN A 58 -31.20 -9.43 -12.81
CA ASN A 58 -30.39 -10.63 -12.59
C ASN A 58 -30.84 -11.32 -11.29
N ALA A 59 -31.00 -12.65 -11.33
CA ALA A 59 -31.13 -13.46 -10.13
C ALA A 59 -29.73 -13.87 -9.63
N PRO A 60 -29.17 -13.25 -8.57
CA PRO A 60 -27.77 -13.45 -8.14
C PRO A 60 -27.51 -14.81 -7.48
N TRP A 61 -28.53 -15.66 -7.33
CA TRP A 61 -28.43 -17.00 -6.78
C TRP A 61 -28.49 -18.07 -7.86
N PRO A 62 -27.83 -19.23 -7.65
CA PRO A 62 -27.87 -20.35 -8.57
C PRO A 62 -29.24 -21.03 -8.51
N THR A 63 -30.09 -20.76 -9.51
CA THR A 63 -31.47 -21.29 -9.55
C THR A 63 -31.50 -22.81 -9.68
N GLU A 64 -30.45 -23.40 -10.27
CA GLU A 64 -30.21 -24.83 -10.37
C GLU A 64 -30.23 -25.57 -9.02
N LYS A 65 -29.81 -24.92 -7.91
CA LYS A 65 -29.90 -25.50 -6.56
C LYS A 65 -31.34 -25.79 -6.13
N TYR A 66 -32.31 -25.15 -6.79
CA TYR A 66 -33.74 -25.32 -6.53
C TYR A 66 -34.43 -26.19 -7.59
N ASN A 67 -33.69 -26.76 -8.54
CA ASN A 67 -34.22 -27.52 -9.68
C ASN A 67 -35.31 -26.73 -10.46
N ARG A 68 -35.09 -25.42 -10.61
CA ARG A 68 -36.01 -24.45 -11.26
C ARG A 68 -35.23 -23.43 -12.09
N THR A 69 -35.90 -22.77 -13.02
CA THR A 69 -35.40 -21.57 -13.73
C THR A 69 -36.03 -20.30 -13.17
N ILE A 70 -35.44 -19.12 -13.40
CA ILE A 70 -36.10 -17.85 -13.05
C ILE A 70 -37.24 -17.54 -14.04
N SER A 71 -38.40 -17.10 -13.55
CA SER A 71 -39.50 -16.69 -14.43
C SER A 71 -39.16 -15.41 -15.21
N PRO A 72 -39.63 -15.26 -16.47
CA PRO A 72 -39.60 -13.97 -17.14
C PRO A 72 -40.38 -12.91 -16.35
N CYS A 73 -39.94 -11.66 -16.45
CA CYS A 73 -40.62 -10.49 -15.90
C CYS A 73 -41.26 -9.68 -17.03
N ARG A 74 -42.52 -9.27 -16.85
CA ARG A 74 -43.14 -8.21 -17.62
C ARG A 74 -42.91 -6.88 -16.93
N ILE A 75 -42.46 -5.88 -17.68
CA ILE A 75 -42.32 -4.50 -17.26
C ILE A 75 -43.40 -3.69 -17.97
N SER A 76 -44.20 -2.94 -17.22
CA SER A 76 -45.26 -2.09 -17.78
C SER A 76 -45.29 -0.74 -17.08
N ALA A 77 -45.55 0.31 -17.85
CA ALA A 77 -45.77 1.66 -17.35
C ALA A 77 -46.97 2.27 -18.09
N GLU A 78 -47.61 3.27 -17.48
CA GLU A 78 -48.83 3.86 -18.03
C GLU A 78 -48.61 4.41 -19.45
N GLY A 79 -49.46 4.00 -20.38
CA GLY A 79 -49.42 4.46 -21.77
C GLY A 79 -48.34 3.81 -22.65
N LEU A 80 -47.60 2.82 -22.16
CA LEU A 80 -46.61 2.07 -22.93
C LEU A 80 -47.03 0.62 -23.18
N GLU A 81 -46.55 0.04 -24.28
CA GLU A 81 -46.58 -1.42 -24.46
C GLU A 81 -45.67 -2.09 -23.41
N SER A 82 -46.09 -3.25 -22.92
CA SER A 82 -45.33 -3.97 -21.91
C SER A 82 -44.12 -4.71 -22.51
N PHE A 83 -42.99 -4.65 -21.84
CA PHE A 83 -41.77 -5.38 -22.19
C PHE A 83 -41.71 -6.71 -21.46
N VAL A 84 -41.18 -7.76 -22.08
CA VAL A 84 -40.92 -9.04 -21.42
C VAL A 84 -39.43 -9.31 -21.44
N VAL A 85 -38.83 -9.51 -20.27
CA VAL A 85 -37.43 -9.88 -20.14
C VAL A 85 -37.28 -11.20 -19.41
N GLN A 86 -36.29 -11.96 -19.82
CA GLN A 86 -35.79 -13.09 -19.06
C GLN A 86 -34.63 -12.57 -18.19
N PRO A 87 -34.77 -12.48 -16.86
CA PRO A 87 -33.65 -12.07 -16.01
C PRO A 87 -32.44 -12.97 -16.26
N SER A 88 -31.24 -12.39 -16.25
CA SER A 88 -30.00 -13.17 -16.20
C SER A 88 -29.93 -13.97 -14.89
N GLN A 89 -29.08 -14.99 -14.86
CA GLN A 89 -28.98 -15.91 -13.73
C GLN A 89 -27.53 -16.04 -13.31
N SER A 90 -27.25 -15.73 -12.04
CA SER A 90 -25.93 -15.85 -11.43
C SER A 90 -24.82 -15.16 -12.24
N VAL A 91 -25.17 -14.15 -13.06
CA VAL A 91 -24.14 -13.30 -13.63
C VAL A 91 -23.54 -12.49 -12.51
N THR A 92 -22.23 -12.30 -12.60
CA THR A 92 -21.43 -11.58 -11.61
C THR A 92 -20.74 -10.39 -12.24
N ASP A 93 -21.09 -10.04 -13.48
CA ASP A 93 -20.59 -8.87 -14.21
C ASP A 93 -21.79 -7.96 -14.49
N ASP A 94 -21.70 -6.70 -14.10
CA ASP A 94 -22.74 -5.69 -14.25
C ASP A 94 -23.13 -5.51 -15.73
N ASN A 95 -22.17 -5.63 -16.65
CA ASN A 95 -22.42 -5.52 -18.09
C ASN A 95 -23.16 -6.74 -18.68
N ALA A 96 -23.24 -7.84 -17.94
CA ALA A 96 -23.99 -9.04 -18.31
C ALA A 96 -25.41 -9.07 -17.72
N VAL A 97 -25.78 -8.07 -16.93
CA VAL A 97 -27.13 -7.96 -16.37
C VAL A 97 -28.11 -7.60 -17.47
N VAL A 98 -29.19 -8.40 -17.60
CA VAL A 98 -30.25 -8.09 -18.57
C VAL A 98 -30.97 -6.82 -18.15
N SER A 99 -31.19 -5.92 -19.10
CA SER A 99 -31.88 -4.66 -18.86
C SER A 99 -33.04 -4.42 -19.83
N THR A 100 -33.94 -3.50 -19.46
CA THR A 100 -34.88 -2.87 -20.40
C THR A 100 -34.56 -1.41 -20.56
N PHE A 101 -34.89 -0.82 -21.72
CA PHE A 101 -34.79 0.61 -21.96
C PHE A 101 -36.10 1.10 -22.60
N PHE A 102 -36.74 2.09 -21.98
CA PHE A 102 -37.99 2.66 -22.47
C PHE A 102 -38.15 4.13 -22.04
N THR A 103 -39.07 4.85 -22.67
CA THR A 103 -39.33 6.27 -22.37
C THR A 103 -40.71 6.43 -21.76
N VAL A 104 -40.78 7.07 -20.60
CA VAL A 104 -42.03 7.43 -19.91
C VAL A 104 -42.34 8.92 -20.08
N GLN A 105 -43.60 9.29 -19.93
CA GLN A 105 -44.02 10.70 -19.89
C GLN A 105 -44.39 11.07 -18.46
N ALA A 106 -43.56 11.88 -17.81
CA ALA A 106 -43.82 12.37 -16.47
C ALA A 106 -44.79 13.56 -16.51
N ALA A 107 -45.81 13.52 -15.64
CA ALA A 107 -46.75 14.63 -15.46
C ALA A 107 -46.43 15.41 -14.17
N GLN A 108 -46.71 16.70 -14.17
CA GLN A 108 -46.38 17.57 -13.02
C GLN A 108 -46.99 17.06 -11.72
N GLY A 109 -46.13 16.79 -10.73
CA GLY A 109 -46.54 16.35 -9.40
C GLY A 109 -47.16 14.95 -9.35
N GLN A 110 -47.14 14.19 -10.45
CA GLN A 110 -47.60 12.81 -10.50
C GLN A 110 -46.40 11.86 -10.58
N PRO A 111 -46.37 10.80 -9.75
CA PRO A 111 -45.31 9.81 -9.85
C PRO A 111 -45.47 8.95 -11.10
N VAL A 112 -44.36 8.61 -11.74
CA VAL A 112 -44.31 7.55 -12.75
C VAL A 112 -44.41 6.20 -12.02
N GLN A 113 -45.29 5.33 -12.52
CA GLN A 113 -45.53 4.00 -11.96
C GLN A 113 -45.04 2.94 -12.95
N ILE A 114 -44.12 2.09 -12.51
CA ILE A 114 -43.57 0.99 -13.29
C ILE A 114 -43.87 -0.32 -12.56
N LEU A 115 -44.70 -1.16 -13.16
CA LEU A 115 -45.05 -2.49 -12.64
C LEU A 115 -44.12 -3.53 -13.24
N ILE A 116 -43.43 -4.29 -12.39
CA ILE A 116 -42.58 -5.43 -12.74
C ILE A 116 -43.23 -6.69 -12.17
N GLU A 117 -43.73 -7.57 -13.03
CA GLU A 117 -44.48 -8.77 -12.63
C GLU A 117 -43.90 -10.05 -13.26
N PRO A 118 -43.79 -11.17 -12.53
CA PRO A 118 -43.41 -12.45 -13.12
C PRO A 118 -44.56 -13.01 -13.97
N ILE A 119 -44.27 -13.53 -15.16
CA ILE A 119 -45.29 -14.03 -16.10
C ILE A 119 -45.13 -15.50 -16.52
N GLY A 120 -44.35 -16.25 -15.74
CA GLY A 120 -44.02 -17.66 -15.96
C GLY A 120 -44.95 -18.68 -15.29
N ASP A 121 -44.49 -19.92 -15.18
CA ASP A 121 -45.19 -21.00 -14.49
C ASP A 121 -44.62 -21.22 -13.07
N ALA A 122 -45.42 -20.91 -12.05
CA ALA A 122 -45.04 -21.08 -10.65
C ALA A 122 -44.78 -22.54 -10.22
N ALA A 123 -45.21 -23.54 -11.00
CA ALA A 123 -44.90 -24.93 -10.71
C ALA A 123 -43.45 -25.30 -11.08
N THR A 124 -42.90 -24.71 -12.13
CA THR A 124 -41.60 -25.09 -12.71
C THR A 124 -40.52 -24.02 -12.58
N GLN A 125 -40.91 -22.78 -12.25
CA GLN A 125 -40.01 -21.64 -12.17
C GLN A 125 -39.99 -21.02 -10.77
N ILE A 126 -38.94 -20.27 -10.47
CA ILE A 126 -38.92 -19.33 -9.34
C ILE A 126 -39.77 -18.14 -9.79
N TYR A 127 -41.04 -18.14 -9.40
CA TYR A 127 -42.03 -17.15 -9.83
C TYR A 127 -41.96 -15.90 -8.96
N THR A 128 -41.05 -14.99 -9.32
CA THR A 128 -40.83 -13.74 -8.60
C THR A 128 -40.30 -12.65 -9.52
N ALA A 129 -40.71 -11.41 -9.28
CA ALA A 129 -40.06 -10.25 -9.87
C ALA A 129 -38.68 -10.04 -9.23
N VAL A 130 -37.71 -9.62 -10.05
CA VAL A 130 -36.35 -9.30 -9.61
C VAL A 130 -35.97 -7.92 -10.16
N LEU A 131 -35.37 -7.07 -9.33
CA LEU A 131 -34.87 -5.75 -9.71
C LEU A 131 -33.52 -5.51 -9.02
N ASN A 132 -32.48 -5.28 -9.80
CA ASN A 132 -31.12 -5.04 -9.31
C ASN A 132 -30.84 -3.55 -9.16
N GLY A 133 -31.34 -2.75 -10.10
CA GLY A 133 -31.19 -1.31 -10.12
C GLY A 133 -32.00 -0.68 -11.24
N PHE A 134 -32.01 0.64 -11.30
CA PHE A 134 -32.60 1.39 -12.40
C PHE A 134 -31.86 2.71 -12.61
N GLU A 135 -31.94 3.23 -13.83
CA GLU A 135 -31.40 4.54 -14.20
C GLU A 135 -32.49 5.41 -14.80
N ILE A 136 -32.33 6.73 -14.64
CA ILE A 136 -33.22 7.75 -15.19
C ILE A 136 -32.39 8.65 -16.10
N ASP A 137 -32.94 9.01 -17.25
CA ASP A 137 -32.36 9.96 -18.21
C ASP A 137 -31.02 9.53 -18.82
N ASN A 138 -30.78 8.22 -18.90
CA ASN A 138 -29.70 7.67 -19.73
C ASN A 138 -30.02 7.90 -21.22
N LEU A 139 -29.06 8.39 -22.01
CA LEU A 139 -29.27 8.81 -23.40
C LEU A 139 -29.59 7.66 -24.37
N ALA A 140 -29.19 6.43 -24.03
CA ALA A 140 -29.40 5.25 -24.85
C ALA A 140 -29.49 3.98 -23.98
N SER A 141 -29.89 2.87 -24.60
CA SER A 141 -29.86 1.55 -23.98
C SER A 141 -28.41 1.13 -23.65
N VAL A 142 -28.22 0.31 -22.61
CA VAL A 142 -26.87 -0.08 -22.15
C VAL A 142 -26.02 -0.79 -23.21
N ASP A 143 -26.66 -1.54 -24.11
CA ASP A 143 -26.05 -2.23 -25.24
C ASP A 143 -25.67 -1.27 -26.38
N SER A 144 -25.98 0.02 -26.26
CA SER A 144 -25.52 1.06 -27.20
C SER A 144 -24.12 1.60 -26.87
N TYR A 145 -23.53 1.24 -25.73
CA TYR A 145 -22.23 1.73 -25.28
C TYR A 145 -21.13 0.68 -25.52
N ALA A 146 -19.89 1.17 -25.68
CA ALA A 146 -18.72 0.32 -25.47
C ALA A 146 -18.56 0.05 -23.96
N VAL A 147 -18.15 -1.17 -23.59
CA VAL A 147 -18.05 -1.63 -22.20
C VAL A 147 -16.78 -2.46 -21.98
N ASN A 148 -16.53 -2.91 -20.75
CA ASN A 148 -15.37 -3.73 -20.39
C ASN A 148 -14.02 -3.13 -20.85
N PRO A 149 -13.68 -1.91 -20.42
CA PRO A 149 -12.41 -1.30 -20.74
C PRO A 149 -11.24 -2.13 -20.19
N VAL A 150 -10.17 -2.20 -20.97
CA VAL A 150 -8.84 -2.62 -20.53
C VAL A 150 -7.88 -1.49 -20.90
N PRO A 151 -7.06 -0.96 -19.98
CA PRO A 151 -7.08 -1.20 -18.54
C PRO A 151 -8.45 -0.95 -17.90
N GLU A 152 -8.69 -1.59 -16.76
CA GLU A 152 -9.93 -1.41 -16.02
C GLU A 152 -10.12 0.07 -15.66
N ASN A 153 -11.37 0.53 -15.65
CA ASN A 153 -11.65 1.91 -15.30
C ASN A 153 -11.20 2.19 -13.86
N GLY A 154 -10.32 3.18 -13.69
CA GLY A 154 -9.76 3.55 -12.40
C GLY A 154 -8.54 2.72 -11.98
N ASP A 155 -7.99 1.85 -12.85
CA ASP A 155 -6.74 1.14 -12.56
C ASP A 155 -5.58 2.14 -12.40
N GLU A 156 -4.99 2.19 -11.21
CA GLU A 156 -3.92 3.13 -10.88
C GLU A 156 -2.50 2.54 -11.05
N HIS A 157 -2.38 1.28 -11.48
CA HIS A 157 -1.12 0.55 -11.55
C HIS A 157 -0.91 -0.14 -12.90
N VAL A 158 -1.32 0.51 -14.00
CA VAL A 158 -1.21 -0.06 -15.35
C VAL A 158 0.25 -0.24 -15.73
N PHE A 159 0.60 -1.45 -16.19
CA PHE A 159 1.90 -1.72 -16.78
C PHE A 159 2.01 -1.05 -18.15
N ALA A 160 2.93 -0.09 -18.28
CA ALA A 160 3.14 0.67 -19.51
C ALA A 160 4.49 0.39 -20.20
N HIS A 161 5.12 -0.76 -19.90
CA HIS A 161 6.45 -1.11 -20.40
C HIS A 161 7.56 -0.08 -20.05
N ASN A 162 7.36 0.69 -18.99
CA ASN A 162 8.27 1.78 -18.58
C ASN A 162 8.31 1.97 -17.05
N ASP A 163 8.30 0.86 -16.31
CA ASP A 163 8.27 0.89 -14.84
C ASP A 163 9.52 1.57 -14.22
N ASP A 164 10.64 1.53 -14.95
CA ASP A 164 11.94 2.10 -14.57
C ASP A 164 12.64 2.83 -15.74
N PRO A 165 12.14 4.02 -16.14
CA PRO A 165 12.73 4.80 -17.21
C PRO A 165 14.12 5.30 -16.80
N GLY A 166 15.04 5.34 -17.77
CA GLY A 166 16.24 6.15 -17.64
C GLY A 166 15.96 7.64 -17.86
N PRO A 167 16.97 8.50 -17.69
CA PRO A 167 16.84 9.94 -17.96
C PRO A 167 16.26 10.24 -19.34
N GLY A 168 15.25 11.10 -19.38
CA GLY A 168 14.53 11.55 -20.56
C GLY A 168 13.49 10.56 -21.10
N MET A 169 13.26 9.44 -20.40
CA MET A 169 12.43 8.33 -20.88
C MET A 169 11.13 8.16 -20.11
N ALA A 170 10.78 9.03 -19.15
CA ALA A 170 9.53 8.93 -18.36
C ALA A 170 8.27 8.77 -19.23
N GLN A 171 8.21 9.44 -20.38
CA GLN A 171 7.08 9.39 -21.31
C GLN A 171 7.16 8.31 -22.39
N SER A 172 8.18 7.43 -22.35
CA SER A 172 8.38 6.41 -23.39
C SER A 172 7.40 5.22 -23.28
N GLY A 173 6.61 5.18 -22.20
CA GLY A 173 5.65 4.12 -21.94
C GLY A 173 4.49 4.07 -22.93
N TYR A 174 3.92 2.87 -23.05
CA TYR A 174 2.72 2.61 -23.85
C TYR A 174 1.88 1.50 -23.23
N THR A 175 0.57 1.54 -23.47
CA THR A 175 -0.34 0.45 -23.11
C THR A 175 -1.38 0.23 -24.21
N MET A 176 -1.94 -0.98 -24.29
CA MET A 176 -2.99 -1.29 -25.24
C MET A 176 -4.35 -1.07 -24.57
N LEU A 177 -5.10 -0.08 -25.05
CA LEU A 177 -6.50 0.08 -24.68
C LEU A 177 -7.33 -0.92 -25.46
N SER A 178 -8.30 -1.57 -24.81
CA SER A 178 -9.29 -2.41 -25.49
C SER A 178 -10.67 -2.31 -24.84
N TRP A 179 -11.70 -2.64 -25.60
CA TRP A 179 -13.08 -2.60 -25.13
C TRP A 179 -13.91 -3.71 -25.78
N THR A 180 -15.07 -3.98 -25.20
CA THR A 180 -16.15 -4.73 -25.86
C THR A 180 -17.02 -3.76 -26.64
N ALA A 181 -17.15 -4.00 -27.95
CA ALA A 181 -17.99 -3.21 -28.83
C ALA A 181 -19.49 -3.40 -28.51
N SER A 182 -20.27 -2.33 -28.68
CA SER A 182 -21.73 -2.44 -28.77
C SER A 182 -22.12 -3.38 -29.93
N PRO A 183 -23.15 -4.24 -29.77
CA PRO A 183 -23.72 -5.01 -30.88
C PRO A 183 -24.28 -4.15 -32.03
N PHE A 184 -24.50 -2.85 -31.81
CA PHE A 184 -24.96 -1.91 -32.85
C PHE A 184 -23.82 -1.17 -33.55
N ALA A 185 -22.57 -1.39 -33.14
CA ALA A 185 -21.42 -0.66 -33.68
C ALA A 185 -21.11 -1.09 -35.12
N ILE A 186 -21.03 -0.12 -36.04
CA ILE A 186 -20.34 -0.25 -37.34
C ILE A 186 -18.95 0.42 -37.31
N GLY A 187 -18.67 1.19 -36.27
CA GLY A 187 -17.37 1.79 -36.01
C GLY A 187 -17.29 2.42 -34.63
N HIS A 188 -16.09 2.85 -34.25
CA HIS A 188 -15.77 3.40 -32.94
C HIS A 188 -15.01 4.71 -33.09
N ASP A 189 -15.47 5.78 -32.46
CA ASP A 189 -14.71 7.03 -32.36
C ASP A 189 -13.95 7.05 -31.02
N VAL A 190 -12.61 7.09 -31.08
CA VAL A 190 -11.75 6.95 -29.89
C VAL A 190 -11.22 8.31 -29.44
N TYR A 191 -11.26 8.56 -28.13
CA TYR A 191 -10.81 9.81 -27.51
C TYR A 191 -9.85 9.49 -26.36
N PHE A 192 -8.76 10.26 -26.23
CA PHE A 192 -7.75 10.04 -25.20
C PHE A 192 -7.02 11.35 -24.85
N GLY A 193 -6.89 11.65 -23.56
CA GLY A 193 -6.20 12.83 -23.03
C GLY A 193 -6.02 12.77 -21.51
N THR A 194 -5.60 13.87 -20.89
CA THR A 194 -5.33 13.95 -19.43
C THR A 194 -6.35 14.79 -18.66
N SER A 195 -7.40 15.29 -19.32
CA SER A 195 -8.53 15.99 -18.68
C SER A 195 -9.81 15.20 -18.89
N HIS A 196 -10.44 14.82 -17.78
CA HIS A 196 -11.72 14.15 -17.77
C HIS A 196 -12.77 14.96 -18.54
N GLU A 197 -12.91 16.26 -18.24
CA GLU A 197 -13.90 17.15 -18.86
C GLU A 197 -13.63 17.33 -20.36
N ALA A 198 -12.37 17.51 -20.75
CA ALA A 198 -12.01 17.69 -22.15
C ALA A 198 -12.32 16.43 -22.97
N VAL A 199 -11.99 15.25 -22.43
CA VAL A 199 -12.34 13.95 -23.04
C VAL A 199 -13.85 13.75 -23.03
N ALA A 200 -14.56 14.13 -21.97
CA ALA A 200 -16.01 14.02 -21.87
C ALA A 200 -16.72 14.93 -22.87
N GLN A 201 -16.18 16.10 -23.23
CA GLN A 201 -16.82 17.03 -24.16
C GLN A 201 -16.35 16.90 -25.62
N ALA A 202 -15.21 16.24 -25.85
CA ALA A 202 -14.63 16.09 -27.18
C ALA A 202 -15.60 15.46 -28.20
N ASP A 203 -15.40 15.84 -29.46
CA ASP A 203 -16.08 15.33 -30.65
C ASP A 203 -15.04 15.05 -31.76
N PRO A 204 -15.42 14.50 -32.93
CA PRO A 204 -14.45 14.15 -33.99
C PRO A 204 -13.66 15.33 -34.58
N THR A 205 -13.96 16.58 -34.18
CA THR A 205 -13.23 17.79 -34.58
C THR A 205 -12.24 18.28 -33.52
N THR A 206 -12.25 17.68 -32.32
CA THR A 206 -11.42 18.12 -31.19
C THR A 206 -9.97 17.65 -31.37
N PRO A 207 -9.02 18.55 -31.67
CA PRO A 207 -7.64 18.19 -31.97
C PRO A 207 -6.95 17.59 -30.74
N GLN A 208 -5.96 16.73 -30.97
CA GLN A 208 -5.17 16.02 -29.95
C GLN A 208 -5.95 15.04 -29.06
N ILE A 209 -7.25 15.22 -28.83
CA ILE A 209 -8.06 14.29 -28.03
C ILE A 209 -8.65 13.19 -28.91
N TYR A 210 -9.22 13.53 -30.07
CA TYR A 210 -9.76 12.54 -31.00
C TYR A 210 -8.64 11.76 -31.69
N LYS A 211 -8.69 10.43 -31.59
CA LYS A 211 -7.68 9.48 -32.10
C LYS A 211 -8.12 8.73 -33.36
N GLY A 212 -9.22 9.19 -33.97
CA GLY A 212 -9.75 8.69 -35.23
C GLY A 212 -10.76 7.55 -35.08
N ARG A 213 -11.55 7.37 -36.13
CA ARG A 213 -12.54 6.29 -36.26
C ARG A 213 -11.88 4.96 -36.53
N ARG A 214 -12.38 3.91 -35.88
CA ARG A 214 -11.99 2.50 -36.06
C ARG A 214 -13.17 1.71 -36.63
N ALA A 215 -12.88 0.65 -37.38
CA ALA A 215 -13.91 -0.26 -37.87
C ALA A 215 -14.55 -1.05 -36.70
N ALA A 216 -15.75 -1.61 -36.89
CA ALA A 216 -16.48 -2.33 -35.85
C ALA A 216 -15.66 -3.44 -35.16
N ASP A 217 -14.83 -4.15 -35.94
CA ASP A 217 -13.97 -5.26 -35.50
C ASP A 217 -12.63 -4.80 -34.88
N GLN A 218 -12.34 -3.50 -34.90
CA GLN A 218 -11.15 -2.90 -34.32
C GLN A 218 -11.47 -2.33 -32.93
N THR A 219 -11.34 -3.18 -31.92
CA THR A 219 -11.65 -2.85 -30.51
C THR A 219 -10.42 -2.58 -29.65
N THR A 220 -9.32 -2.14 -30.28
CA THR A 220 -8.08 -1.82 -29.59
C THR A 220 -7.46 -0.51 -30.08
N TRP A 221 -6.72 0.17 -29.21
CA TRP A 221 -5.93 1.36 -29.55
C TRP A 221 -4.70 1.48 -28.63
N GLN A 222 -3.53 1.71 -29.20
CA GLN A 222 -2.29 1.85 -28.41
C GLN A 222 -2.15 3.29 -27.90
N ALA A 223 -2.19 3.45 -26.58
CA ALA A 223 -1.81 4.69 -25.92
C ALA A 223 -0.29 4.76 -25.77
N THR A 224 0.31 5.90 -26.10
CA THR A 224 1.76 6.16 -26.00
C THR A 224 1.99 7.53 -25.34
N GLY A 225 3.23 7.85 -24.98
CA GLY A 225 3.52 9.12 -24.32
C GLY A 225 3.09 9.09 -22.84
N LEU A 226 3.13 7.91 -22.22
CA LEU A 226 2.57 7.69 -20.90
C LEU A 226 3.59 7.98 -19.80
N ASP A 227 3.16 8.73 -18.79
CA ASP A 227 3.92 9.18 -17.62
C ASP A 227 3.13 8.84 -16.35
N SER A 228 3.80 8.34 -15.32
CA SER A 228 3.17 7.98 -14.03
C SER A 228 2.63 9.17 -13.24
N ARG A 229 2.98 10.40 -13.64
CA ARG A 229 2.43 11.65 -13.09
C ARG A 229 0.98 11.88 -13.45
N GLU A 230 0.57 11.37 -14.60
CA GLU A 230 -0.67 11.78 -15.23
C GLU A 230 -1.78 10.76 -14.98
N THR A 231 -3.00 11.27 -14.80
CA THR A 231 -4.21 10.46 -14.98
C THR A 231 -4.62 10.56 -16.44
N TYR A 232 -4.75 9.41 -17.10
CA TYR A 232 -5.24 9.35 -18.46
C TYR A 232 -6.73 9.07 -18.47
N TYR A 233 -7.46 9.80 -19.30
CA TYR A 233 -8.89 9.65 -19.52
C TYR A 233 -9.14 9.29 -20.98
N TRP A 234 -10.07 8.37 -21.21
CA TRP A 234 -10.39 7.93 -22.54
C TRP A 234 -11.85 7.52 -22.68
N ARG A 235 -12.35 7.60 -23.91
CA ARG A 235 -13.75 7.36 -24.22
C ARG A 235 -13.84 6.69 -25.58
N VAL A 236 -14.81 5.80 -25.73
CA VAL A 236 -15.13 5.18 -27.02
C VAL A 236 -16.60 5.41 -27.33
N ASP A 237 -16.85 6.18 -28.38
CA ASP A 237 -18.21 6.38 -28.88
C ASP A 237 -18.57 5.29 -29.89
N THR A 238 -19.80 4.79 -29.80
CA THR A 238 -20.35 3.81 -30.74
C THR A 238 -20.97 4.52 -31.92
N VAL A 239 -20.49 4.24 -33.13
CA VAL A 239 -21.06 4.72 -34.40
C VAL A 239 -21.99 3.64 -34.94
N LYS A 240 -23.26 3.97 -35.17
CA LYS A 240 -24.30 3.05 -35.62
C LYS A 240 -24.52 3.11 -37.13
N ALA A 241 -25.25 2.13 -37.67
CA ALA A 241 -25.48 1.98 -39.11
C ALA A 241 -26.23 3.16 -39.77
N ASP A 242 -26.94 3.96 -38.97
CA ASP A 242 -27.65 5.17 -39.39
C ASP A 242 -26.81 6.45 -39.21
N ASP A 243 -25.50 6.30 -38.99
CA ASP A 243 -24.53 7.36 -38.68
C ASP A 243 -24.79 8.09 -37.34
N SER A 244 -25.77 7.65 -36.54
CA SER A 244 -25.94 8.17 -35.18
C SER A 244 -24.79 7.69 -34.28
N VAL A 245 -24.43 8.53 -33.31
CA VAL A 245 -23.32 8.27 -32.38
C VAL A 245 -23.86 8.19 -30.96
N THR A 246 -23.64 7.07 -30.29
CA THR A 246 -23.81 6.96 -28.84
C THR A 246 -22.51 7.34 -28.18
N LYS A 247 -22.52 8.42 -27.39
CA LYS A 247 -21.36 8.89 -26.65
C LYS A 247 -21.01 7.94 -25.50
N GLY A 248 -19.77 7.46 -25.44
CA GLY A 248 -19.34 6.48 -24.45
C GLY A 248 -19.14 7.02 -23.04
N TYR A 249 -18.94 6.10 -22.09
CA TYR A 249 -18.44 6.45 -20.75
C TYR A 249 -16.98 6.90 -20.82
N VAL A 250 -16.60 7.84 -19.97
CA VAL A 250 -15.19 8.22 -19.80
C VAL A 250 -14.57 7.29 -18.77
N TRP A 251 -13.56 6.56 -19.20
CA TRP A 251 -12.75 5.70 -18.36
C TRP A 251 -11.43 6.37 -18.02
N SER A 252 -10.79 5.94 -16.94
CA SER A 252 -9.50 6.46 -16.50
C SER A 252 -8.51 5.37 -16.15
N PHE A 253 -7.22 5.68 -16.18
CA PHE A 253 -6.15 4.86 -15.61
C PHE A 253 -4.90 5.70 -15.30
N ARG A 254 -3.99 5.15 -14.49
CA ARG A 254 -2.62 5.64 -14.28
C ARG A 254 -1.62 4.53 -14.54
N VAL A 255 -0.43 4.90 -14.99
CA VAL A 255 0.66 3.92 -15.19
C VAL A 255 1.48 3.77 -13.93
N ARG A 256 1.89 2.55 -13.62
CA ARG A 256 2.68 2.26 -12.41
C ARG A 256 4.12 2.76 -12.54
N ARG A 257 4.70 3.08 -11.39
CA ARG A 257 6.11 3.46 -11.21
C ARG A 257 6.65 2.75 -9.99
N ARG A 258 7.93 2.37 -10.00
CA ARG A 258 8.56 1.83 -8.79
C ARG A 258 8.49 2.84 -7.64
N ALA A 259 8.22 2.36 -6.43
CA ALA A 259 7.98 3.17 -5.24
C ALA A 259 9.20 3.99 -4.83
N PHE A 260 10.39 3.42 -4.96
CA PHE A 260 11.70 4.05 -4.80
C PHE A 260 12.72 3.12 -5.51
N ALA A 261 13.92 3.62 -5.82
CA ALA A 261 14.88 2.90 -6.68
C ALA A 261 15.14 1.46 -6.22
N SER A 262 15.32 1.28 -4.91
CA SER A 262 15.58 -0.01 -4.24
C SER A 262 14.33 -0.84 -3.91
N ALA A 263 13.11 -0.42 -4.28
CA ALA A 263 11.88 -1.15 -3.95
C ALA A 263 11.78 -2.47 -4.73
N GLU A 264 11.65 -3.57 -4.00
CA GLU A 264 11.54 -4.93 -4.53
C GLU A 264 10.22 -5.59 -4.14
N GLY A 265 9.98 -6.78 -4.68
CA GLY A 265 8.82 -7.60 -4.33
C GLY A 265 7.51 -7.10 -4.94
N TYR A 266 6.39 -7.69 -4.52
CA TYR A 266 5.09 -7.43 -5.11
C TYR A 266 4.49 -6.06 -4.76
N GLY A 267 4.91 -5.44 -3.65
CA GLY A 267 4.51 -4.09 -3.26
C GLY A 267 5.32 -2.97 -3.91
N ARG A 268 6.36 -3.28 -4.72
CA ARG A 268 7.28 -2.28 -5.29
C ARG A 268 6.65 -1.17 -6.14
N PHE A 269 5.37 -1.27 -6.47
CA PHE A 269 4.62 -0.27 -7.23
C PHE A 269 3.64 0.54 -6.39
N ALA A 270 3.71 0.42 -5.06
CA ALA A 270 3.03 1.34 -4.15
C ALA A 270 3.40 2.78 -4.52
N ARG A 271 2.39 3.61 -4.79
CA ARG A 271 2.58 5.01 -5.16
C ARG A 271 3.02 5.86 -3.96
N GLY A 272 2.59 5.46 -2.76
CA GLY A 272 2.78 6.27 -1.57
C GLY A 272 2.16 7.66 -1.75
N GLY A 273 2.88 8.69 -1.29
CA GLY A 273 2.44 10.08 -1.37
C GLY A 273 2.96 10.87 -2.58
N ARG A 274 3.57 10.23 -3.59
CA ARG A 274 4.21 10.94 -4.71
C ARG A 274 3.25 11.90 -5.42
N PHE A 275 3.74 13.09 -5.76
CA PHE A 275 2.95 14.24 -6.29
C PHE A 275 1.89 14.78 -5.33
N GLY A 276 1.94 14.36 -4.06
CA GLY A 276 1.05 14.79 -3.01
C GLY A 276 1.58 16.00 -2.22
N ARG A 277 0.82 16.34 -1.18
CA ARG A 277 1.21 17.37 -0.21
C ARG A 277 2.30 16.84 0.72
N VAL A 278 3.11 17.72 1.27
CA VAL A 278 4.00 17.37 2.39
C VAL A 278 3.34 17.74 3.70
N LEU A 279 3.40 16.82 4.67
CA LEU A 279 2.87 17.00 6.01
C LEU A 279 3.99 16.84 7.03
N GLU A 280 4.32 17.94 7.70
CA GLU A 280 5.36 17.98 8.71
C GLU A 280 4.83 17.52 10.08
N VAL A 281 5.49 16.52 10.66
CA VAL A 281 5.34 16.18 12.08
C VAL A 281 6.31 17.04 12.88
N THR A 282 5.79 17.93 13.70
CA THR A 282 6.56 18.94 14.47
C THR A 282 6.45 18.76 15.98
N THR A 283 5.64 17.81 16.45
CA THR A 283 5.51 17.48 17.88
C THR A 283 5.53 15.96 18.12
N LEU A 284 6.03 15.57 19.28
CA LEU A 284 5.98 14.20 19.79
C LEU A 284 4.70 13.89 20.55
N ASP A 285 3.83 14.88 20.73
CA ASP A 285 2.57 14.72 21.44
C ASP A 285 1.55 13.92 20.62
N ASP A 286 0.86 13.00 21.28
CA ASP A 286 -0.28 12.27 20.76
C ASP A 286 -1.58 12.66 21.49
N TYR A 287 -2.73 12.45 20.85
CA TYR A 287 -4.06 12.65 21.44
C TYR A 287 -4.91 11.39 21.29
N ASN A 288 -5.93 11.22 22.15
CA ASN A 288 -6.90 10.13 22.02
C ASN A 288 -8.25 10.68 21.52
N PRO A 289 -8.59 10.48 20.23
CA PRO A 289 -9.85 10.98 19.67
C PRO A 289 -11.09 10.34 20.30
N ASP A 290 -11.00 9.09 20.79
CA ASP A 290 -12.15 8.39 21.41
C ASP A 290 -12.55 9.01 22.75
N LEU A 291 -11.63 9.77 23.37
CA LEU A 291 -11.89 10.54 24.59
C LEU A 291 -12.30 11.99 24.30
N GLY A 292 -12.56 12.34 23.03
CA GLY A 292 -12.92 13.70 22.62
C GLY A 292 -11.78 14.71 22.81
N GLN A 293 -10.52 14.25 22.88
CA GLN A 293 -9.37 15.17 22.94
C GLN A 293 -9.24 15.93 21.61
N PRO A 294 -8.91 17.23 21.65
CA PRO A 294 -8.75 18.01 20.43
C PRO A 294 -7.60 17.48 19.58
N VAL A 295 -7.75 17.61 18.26
CA VAL A 295 -6.67 17.34 17.30
C VAL A 295 -5.47 18.23 17.63
N ILE A 296 -4.27 17.63 17.64
CA ILE A 296 -3.01 18.35 17.83
C ILE A 296 -2.40 18.60 16.45
N GLU A 297 -2.25 19.86 16.09
CA GLU A 297 -1.55 20.27 14.87
C GLU A 297 -0.07 19.86 14.91
N GLY A 298 0.45 19.39 13.77
CA GLY A 298 1.81 18.86 13.66
C GLY A 298 2.02 17.49 14.32
N SER A 299 0.97 16.84 14.84
CA SER A 299 1.09 15.48 15.38
C SER A 299 1.03 14.41 14.29
N LEU A 300 1.75 13.30 14.50
CA LEU A 300 1.68 12.15 13.60
C LEU A 300 0.25 11.60 13.48
N ARG A 301 -0.53 11.57 14.56
CA ARG A 301 -1.91 11.05 14.52
C ARG A 301 -2.79 11.83 13.55
N LYS A 302 -2.68 13.17 13.52
CA LYS A 302 -3.43 13.98 12.55
C LYS A 302 -3.06 13.61 11.11
N ALA A 303 -1.77 13.51 10.81
CA ALA A 303 -1.27 13.18 9.47
C ALA A 303 -1.75 11.80 8.96
N ILE A 304 -1.92 10.85 9.88
CA ILE A 304 -2.34 9.48 9.58
C ILE A 304 -3.87 9.32 9.53
N GLU A 305 -4.59 9.76 10.57
CA GLU A 305 -6.02 9.44 10.75
C GLU A 305 -6.97 10.54 10.25
N VAL A 306 -6.51 11.78 10.12
CA VAL A 306 -7.35 12.94 9.73
C VAL A 306 -7.09 13.38 8.30
N GLU A 307 -5.82 13.51 7.90
CA GLU A 307 -5.46 13.97 6.56
C GLU A 307 -5.76 12.88 5.50
N ARG A 308 -6.09 13.31 4.29
CA ARG A 308 -6.51 12.45 3.17
C ARG A 308 -5.86 12.86 1.85
N GLY A 309 -5.93 11.96 0.87
CA GLY A 309 -5.32 12.11 -0.45
C GLY A 309 -3.79 11.93 -0.43
N PRO A 310 -3.14 12.05 -1.61
CA PRO A 310 -1.70 11.90 -1.77
C PRO A 310 -0.92 12.80 -0.82
N ARG A 311 -0.11 12.19 0.05
CA ARG A 311 0.71 12.93 1.02
C ARG A 311 1.97 12.19 1.48
N ILE A 312 3.04 12.96 1.67
CA ILE A 312 4.31 12.48 2.23
C ILE A 312 4.42 13.06 3.64
N VAL A 313 4.56 12.19 4.63
CA VAL A 313 4.74 12.58 6.03
C VAL A 313 6.23 12.61 6.34
N VAL A 314 6.73 13.82 6.63
CA VAL A 314 8.12 14.08 7.02
C VAL A 314 8.18 14.48 8.49
N PHE A 315 9.31 14.20 9.15
CA PHE A 315 9.49 14.43 10.58
C PHE A 315 10.47 15.58 10.82
N ARG A 316 9.97 16.68 11.38
CA ARG A 316 10.79 17.79 11.91
C ARG A 316 11.09 17.65 13.39
N VAL A 317 10.85 16.47 13.94
CA VAL A 317 11.15 16.15 15.33
C VAL A 317 11.55 14.67 15.40
N GLY A 318 12.60 14.41 16.15
CA GLY A 318 13.07 13.06 16.48
C GLY A 318 12.76 12.78 17.95
N GLY A 319 12.42 11.54 18.27
CA GLY A 319 12.10 11.15 19.63
C GLY A 319 11.13 9.97 19.72
N THR A 320 10.62 9.77 20.94
CA THR A 320 9.61 8.75 21.22
C THR A 320 8.24 9.39 21.35
N ILE A 321 7.31 9.03 20.46
CA ILE A 321 5.89 9.35 20.57
C ILE A 321 5.24 8.27 21.43
N PHE A 322 4.75 8.66 22.60
CA PHE A 322 3.97 7.78 23.46
C PHE A 322 2.51 7.80 23.02
N LEU A 323 2.12 6.82 22.20
CA LEU A 323 0.76 6.73 21.68
C LEU A 323 -0.25 6.57 22.83
N LYS A 324 -1.43 7.15 22.66
CA LYS A 324 -2.57 7.05 23.58
C LYS A 324 -3.65 6.06 23.11
N LYS A 325 -3.47 5.50 21.91
CA LYS A 325 -4.37 4.57 21.20
C LYS A 325 -3.62 3.97 20.00
N LYS A 326 -4.05 2.81 19.50
CA LYS A 326 -3.63 2.24 18.22
C LYS A 326 -3.62 3.31 17.12
N LEU A 327 -2.53 3.43 16.39
CA LEU A 327 -2.43 4.36 15.26
C LEU A 327 -2.41 3.56 13.96
N VAL A 328 -3.34 3.82 13.05
CA VAL A 328 -3.45 3.02 11.83
C VAL A 328 -3.79 3.92 10.66
N ILE A 329 -3.14 3.70 9.52
CA ILE A 329 -3.57 4.24 8.23
C ILE A 329 -4.91 3.55 7.88
N PRO A 330 -6.03 4.27 7.91
CA PRO A 330 -7.35 3.68 7.69
C PRO A 330 -7.55 3.31 6.21
N SER A 331 -8.62 2.59 5.89
CA SER A 331 -8.90 2.13 4.53
C SER A 331 -9.14 3.26 3.53
N ASP A 332 -9.60 4.41 4.01
CA ASP A 332 -9.75 5.65 3.23
C ASP A 332 -8.51 6.56 3.33
N GLY A 333 -7.44 6.11 4.00
CA GLY A 333 -6.25 6.90 4.32
C GLY A 333 -5.02 6.59 3.46
N GLY A 334 -5.18 5.85 2.36
CA GLY A 334 -4.12 5.48 1.41
C GLY A 334 -3.41 6.66 0.73
N ASP A 335 -2.65 6.38 -0.34
CA ASP A 335 -1.78 7.35 -1.03
C ASP A 335 -0.84 8.09 -0.06
N ILE A 336 -0.09 7.33 0.75
CA ILE A 336 0.73 7.90 1.82
C ILE A 336 2.12 7.30 1.87
N TYR A 337 3.13 8.15 2.09
CA TYR A 337 4.46 7.71 2.46
C TYR A 337 4.83 8.31 3.83
N VAL A 338 4.97 7.46 4.85
CA VAL A 338 5.52 7.81 6.16
C VAL A 338 7.03 7.62 6.13
N ALA A 339 7.78 8.73 5.99
CA ALA A 339 9.21 8.75 5.74
C ALA A 339 10.03 8.93 7.02
N GLY A 340 10.17 7.87 7.82
CA GLY A 340 10.88 7.91 9.11
C GLY A 340 12.36 8.32 9.01
N GLN A 341 12.99 8.18 7.84
CA GLN A 341 14.38 8.59 7.61
C GLN A 341 14.58 10.11 7.67
N THR A 342 13.51 10.90 7.58
CA THR A 342 13.56 12.37 7.72
C THR A 342 13.67 12.81 9.18
N ALA A 343 13.37 11.94 10.15
CA ALA A 343 13.41 12.30 11.56
C ALA A 343 14.85 12.59 12.02
N PRO A 344 15.11 13.73 12.69
CA PRO A 344 16.44 14.10 13.15
C PRO A 344 16.91 13.26 14.34
N GLY A 345 18.18 13.41 14.72
CA GLY A 345 18.73 12.85 15.96
C GLY A 345 18.86 11.33 15.94
N GLU A 346 18.09 10.64 16.79
CA GLU A 346 18.03 9.18 16.87
C GLU A 346 16.84 8.58 16.08
N GLY A 347 16.10 9.43 15.36
CA GLY A 347 14.94 9.04 14.56
C GLY A 347 13.64 9.03 15.36
N ILE A 348 12.65 8.28 14.87
CA ILE A 348 11.31 8.22 15.46
C ILE A 348 10.99 6.83 16.03
N CYS A 349 10.39 6.80 17.21
CA CYS A 349 9.85 5.59 17.84
C CYS A 349 8.42 5.83 18.31
N LEU A 350 7.53 4.88 18.00
CA LEU A 350 6.15 4.85 18.48
C LEU A 350 6.04 3.81 19.59
N ALA A 351 5.68 4.25 20.78
CA ALA A 351 5.59 3.41 21.98
C ALA A 351 4.15 3.17 22.42
N ARG A 352 3.92 2.11 23.20
CA ARG A 352 2.67 1.72 23.91
C ARG A 352 1.56 1.10 23.08
N TYR A 353 1.44 1.44 21.80
CA TYR A 353 0.39 0.91 20.93
C TYR A 353 0.95 0.55 19.55
N SER A 354 0.21 -0.28 18.82
CA SER A 354 0.54 -0.68 17.45
C SER A 354 0.51 0.49 16.47
N PHE A 355 1.30 0.37 15.41
CA PHE A 355 1.29 1.27 14.26
C PHE A 355 1.28 0.49 12.94
N GLY A 356 0.61 0.97 11.90
CA GLY A 356 0.66 0.32 10.58
C GLY A 356 -0.50 0.74 9.71
N MET A 357 -1.03 -0.19 8.91
CA MET A 357 -2.14 0.04 7.99
C MET A 357 -3.19 -1.07 8.09
N LEU A 358 -4.44 -0.73 7.81
CA LEU A 358 -5.57 -1.65 7.79
C LEU A 358 -6.52 -1.27 6.66
N GLY A 359 -6.56 -2.10 5.62
CA GLY A 359 -7.41 -1.86 4.45
C GLY A 359 -6.93 -0.71 3.55
N ALA A 360 -5.71 -0.20 3.75
CA ALA A 360 -5.19 0.93 2.98
C ALA A 360 -4.65 0.47 1.62
N THR A 361 -4.65 1.38 0.65
CA THR A 361 -4.02 1.17 -0.66
C THR A 361 -2.92 2.20 -0.88
N ASP A 362 -1.85 1.83 -1.58
CA ASP A 362 -0.74 2.74 -1.91
C ASP A 362 -0.09 3.40 -0.68
N ALA A 363 0.19 2.59 0.35
CA ALA A 363 0.84 3.05 1.57
C ALA A 363 2.28 2.52 1.71
N ILE A 364 3.20 3.42 2.05
CA ILE A 364 4.62 3.12 2.31
C ILE A 364 4.96 3.61 3.71
N ILE A 365 5.60 2.76 4.53
CA ILE A 365 6.20 3.15 5.80
C ILE A 365 7.66 2.69 5.78
N ARG A 366 8.59 3.63 6.01
CA ARG A 366 10.02 3.33 6.10
C ARG A 366 10.69 3.90 7.33
N PHE A 367 11.67 3.18 7.88
CA PHE A 367 12.55 3.63 8.97
C PHE A 367 11.84 4.07 10.26
N VAL A 368 10.67 3.49 10.55
CA VAL A 368 9.91 3.74 11.80
C VAL A 368 10.13 2.61 12.78
N ARG A 369 10.20 2.93 14.08
CA ARG A 369 10.21 1.93 15.17
C ARG A 369 8.85 1.86 15.85
N THR A 370 8.37 0.65 16.10
CA THR A 370 7.19 0.40 16.94
C THR A 370 7.59 -0.48 18.11
N ARG A 371 7.32 0.00 19.32
CA ARG A 371 7.59 -0.70 20.59
C ARG A 371 6.32 -0.73 21.40
N VAL A 372 5.56 -1.82 21.27
CA VAL A 372 4.21 -1.89 21.83
C VAL A 372 4.31 -2.03 23.35
N GLY A 373 4.94 -3.09 23.83
CA GLY A 373 5.02 -3.40 25.26
C GLY A 373 3.65 -3.71 25.88
N ASP A 374 3.63 -4.04 27.16
CA ASP A 374 2.43 -4.45 27.88
C ASP A 374 1.62 -3.29 28.47
N TYR A 375 2.03 -2.03 28.26
CA TYR A 375 1.41 -0.83 28.84
C TYR A 375 -0.11 -0.76 28.61
N ALA A 376 -0.56 -1.10 27.40
CA ALA A 376 -1.96 -1.00 27.03
C ALA A 376 -2.83 -2.10 27.69
N GLN A 377 -2.21 -3.12 28.28
CA GLN A 377 -2.89 -4.24 28.97
C GLN A 377 -4.01 -4.85 28.09
N THR A 378 -3.69 -5.08 26.82
CA THR A 378 -4.57 -5.71 25.82
C THR A 378 -3.72 -6.27 24.69
N SER A 379 -4.18 -7.35 24.06
CA SER A 379 -3.51 -7.97 22.92
C SER A 379 -3.36 -6.97 21.78
N LEU A 380 -2.12 -6.75 21.36
CA LEU A 380 -1.75 -5.82 20.32
C LEU A 380 -0.64 -6.42 19.46
N ASP A 381 -0.83 -6.29 18.15
CA ASP A 381 0.21 -6.55 17.16
C ASP A 381 1.27 -5.45 17.17
N GLY A 382 2.43 -5.71 16.57
CA GLY A 382 3.46 -4.70 16.32
C GLY A 382 3.08 -3.75 15.19
N MET A 383 3.39 -4.13 13.94
CA MET A 383 2.94 -3.41 12.73
C MET A 383 2.18 -4.30 11.77
N GLY A 384 1.05 -3.83 11.25
CA GLY A 384 0.16 -4.60 10.37
C GLY A 384 -0.01 -4.02 8.97
N MET A 385 -0.35 -4.89 8.02
CA MET A 385 -0.79 -4.60 6.65
C MET A 385 -2.08 -5.36 6.29
N ALA A 386 -2.88 -5.73 7.29
CA ALA A 386 -4.08 -6.52 7.07
C ALA A 386 -5.02 -5.83 6.07
N SER A 387 -5.57 -6.62 5.14
CA SER A 387 -6.48 -6.17 4.08
C SER A 387 -5.95 -5.05 3.17
N SER A 388 -4.66 -4.72 3.24
CA SER A 388 -4.08 -3.60 2.48
C SER A 388 -3.58 -4.05 1.12
N ASP A 389 -3.59 -3.18 0.10
CA ASP A 389 -3.18 -3.50 -1.27
C ASP A 389 -2.12 -2.52 -1.80
N HIS A 390 -1.16 -2.99 -2.61
CA HIS A 390 -0.08 -2.14 -3.14
C HIS A 390 0.64 -1.36 -2.03
N CYS A 391 1.23 -2.07 -1.06
CA CYS A 391 1.82 -1.44 0.12
C CYS A 391 3.23 -1.97 0.44
N ILE A 392 4.03 -1.13 1.11
CA ILE A 392 5.40 -1.47 1.54
C ILE A 392 5.61 -1.14 3.02
N LEU A 393 6.11 -2.11 3.78
CA LEU A 393 6.82 -1.89 5.04
C LEU A 393 8.29 -2.23 4.83
N ASP A 394 9.15 -1.22 4.90
CA ASP A 394 10.58 -1.40 4.64
C ASP A 394 11.45 -0.76 5.72
N HIS A 395 12.52 -1.43 6.16
CA HIS A 395 13.43 -0.91 7.19
C HIS A 395 12.76 -0.45 8.50
N CYS A 396 11.70 -1.12 8.95
CA CYS A 396 11.08 -0.83 10.24
C CYS A 396 11.60 -1.76 11.35
N SER A 397 11.62 -1.28 12.59
CA SER A 397 11.93 -2.11 13.76
C SER A 397 10.69 -2.31 14.62
N ILE A 398 10.35 -3.56 14.86
CA ILE A 398 9.12 -3.96 15.54
C ILE A 398 9.49 -4.80 16.75
N SER A 399 9.10 -4.37 17.94
CA SER A 399 9.36 -5.12 19.17
C SER A 399 8.23 -5.08 20.18
N TRP A 400 8.25 -6.10 21.04
CA TRP A 400 7.40 -6.17 22.24
C TRP A 400 5.91 -6.20 21.94
N SER A 401 5.53 -6.80 20.81
CA SER A 401 4.13 -7.15 20.52
C SER A 401 3.64 -8.21 21.51
N ILE A 402 2.34 -8.18 21.81
CA ILE A 402 1.70 -9.14 22.73
C ILE A 402 1.03 -10.29 21.96
N ASP A 403 0.46 -10.02 20.78
CA ASP A 403 -0.08 -11.10 19.91
C ASP A 403 0.97 -11.53 18.90
N GLU A 404 1.24 -10.69 17.88
CA GLU A 404 2.23 -10.97 16.85
C GLU A 404 2.90 -9.69 16.35
N GLY A 405 4.20 -9.78 16.04
CA GLY A 405 4.98 -8.63 15.56
C GLY A 405 4.44 -8.06 14.25
N HIS A 406 4.02 -8.91 13.32
CA HIS A 406 3.44 -8.48 12.05
C HIS A 406 2.25 -9.33 11.58
N SER A 407 1.26 -8.67 10.97
CA SER A 407 0.08 -9.33 10.39
C SER A 407 -0.29 -8.73 9.03
N SER A 408 -0.52 -9.58 8.03
CA SER A 408 -0.89 -9.18 6.66
C SER A 408 -2.02 -10.04 6.09
N ARG A 409 -2.92 -10.50 6.97
CA ARG A 409 -4.08 -11.30 6.57
C ARG A 409 -4.96 -10.55 5.58
N GLY A 410 -5.30 -11.19 4.46
CA GLY A 410 -6.16 -10.60 3.43
C GLY A 410 -5.53 -9.48 2.61
N ALA A 411 -4.22 -9.21 2.77
CA ALA A 411 -3.52 -8.19 1.98
C ALA A 411 -3.37 -8.60 0.49
N GLY A 412 -3.05 -7.66 -0.38
CA GLY A 412 -2.75 -7.86 -1.80
C GLY A 412 -1.49 -7.07 -2.22
N ASN A 413 -0.71 -7.59 -3.16
CA ASN A 413 0.45 -6.88 -3.74
C ASN A 413 1.31 -6.12 -2.70
N ILE A 414 1.84 -6.83 -1.70
CA ILE A 414 2.60 -6.21 -0.60
C ILE A 414 4.08 -6.63 -0.60
N THR A 415 4.92 -5.76 -0.02
CA THR A 415 6.31 -6.07 0.33
C THR A 415 6.58 -5.75 1.81
N PHE A 416 7.15 -6.72 2.52
CA PHE A 416 7.71 -6.58 3.86
C PHE A 416 9.22 -6.89 3.79
N SER A 417 10.04 -5.85 3.74
CA SER A 417 11.48 -5.94 3.45
C SER A 417 12.38 -5.31 4.50
N ARG A 418 13.52 -5.93 4.79
CA ARG A 418 14.57 -5.35 5.65
C ARG A 418 14.07 -4.90 7.03
N ASN A 419 13.03 -5.52 7.56
CA ASN A 419 12.47 -5.20 8.86
C ASN A 419 13.04 -6.08 9.97
N ILE A 420 13.08 -5.56 11.20
CA ILE A 420 13.30 -6.34 12.42
C ILE A 420 11.94 -6.65 13.03
N ILE A 421 11.70 -7.92 13.36
CA ILE A 421 10.70 -8.36 14.33
C ILE A 421 11.46 -9.03 15.46
N ALA A 422 11.38 -8.48 16.66
CA ALA A 422 12.13 -9.04 17.77
C ALA A 422 11.42 -8.94 19.11
N GLU A 423 11.71 -9.89 20.00
CA GLU A 423 11.28 -9.86 21.40
C GLU A 423 9.77 -9.64 21.54
N ALA A 424 8.94 -10.37 20.78
CA ALA A 424 7.53 -10.50 21.13
C ALA A 424 7.42 -11.02 22.57
N LEU A 425 6.48 -10.51 23.36
CA LEU A 425 6.40 -10.82 24.79
C LEU A 425 5.83 -12.23 25.00
N ASN A 426 6.44 -13.05 25.86
CA ASN A 426 6.09 -14.47 25.97
C ASN A 426 5.08 -14.79 27.07
N ASP A 427 5.41 -14.55 28.34
CA ASP A 427 4.50 -14.67 29.49
C ASP A 427 4.09 -13.28 29.97
N SER A 428 3.14 -12.67 29.26
CA SER A 428 2.74 -11.28 29.46
C SER A 428 1.25 -11.14 29.76
N TYR A 429 0.77 -9.91 29.93
CA TYR A 429 -0.56 -9.59 30.49
C TYR A 429 -1.72 -10.48 30.00
N GLN A 430 -1.81 -10.76 28.70
CA GLN A 430 -2.95 -11.48 28.12
C GLN A 430 -2.69 -12.95 27.84
N TYR A 431 -1.44 -13.36 27.65
CA TYR A 431 -1.09 -14.69 27.21
C TYR A 431 0.17 -15.19 27.92
N ALA A 432 0.17 -16.49 28.22
CA ALA A 432 1.39 -17.24 28.51
C ALA A 432 1.85 -17.96 27.23
N ASP A 433 3.16 -18.11 27.05
CA ASP A 433 3.79 -18.82 25.92
C ASP A 433 3.41 -18.29 24.51
N HIS A 434 3.30 -16.97 24.34
CA HIS A 434 2.75 -16.34 23.11
C HIS A 434 3.69 -15.36 22.41
N SER A 435 5.00 -15.51 22.55
CA SER A 435 5.98 -14.68 21.82
C SER A 435 6.03 -15.04 20.31
N PHE A 436 5.17 -14.42 19.50
CA PHE A 436 5.06 -14.72 18.07
C PHE A 436 5.59 -13.62 17.15
N ALA A 437 6.37 -14.00 16.13
CA ALA A 437 6.88 -13.05 15.17
C ALA A 437 5.78 -12.55 14.21
N ALA A 438 5.08 -13.43 13.49
CA ALA A 438 4.09 -12.94 12.51
C ALA A 438 3.08 -13.97 11.98
N SER A 439 1.91 -13.45 11.57
CA SER A 439 0.92 -14.12 10.71
C SER A 439 0.84 -13.44 9.35
N ILE A 440 1.46 -14.06 8.35
CA ILE A 440 1.58 -13.49 7.01
C ILE A 440 0.67 -14.16 6.01
N SER A 441 0.11 -13.34 5.12
CA SER A 441 -0.58 -13.81 3.92
C SER A 441 -0.27 -12.87 2.76
N GLY A 442 -1.16 -12.80 1.80
CA GLY A 442 -1.11 -11.85 0.71
C GLY A 442 -1.66 -12.55 -0.52
N ASN A 443 -2.64 -11.99 -1.21
CA ASN A 443 -3.03 -12.48 -2.53
C ASN A 443 -1.78 -12.61 -3.42
N ARG A 444 -0.86 -11.65 -3.30
CA ARG A 444 0.56 -11.73 -3.65
C ARG A 444 1.37 -10.96 -2.59
N GLY A 445 2.31 -11.61 -1.90
CA GLY A 445 3.12 -10.95 -0.87
C GLY A 445 4.59 -11.36 -0.92
N SER A 446 5.51 -10.40 -0.77
CA SER A 446 6.96 -10.60 -0.69
C SER A 446 7.48 -10.33 0.71
N TYR A 447 8.23 -11.27 1.29
CA TYR A 447 8.82 -11.21 2.62
C TYR A 447 10.31 -11.51 2.52
N HIS A 448 11.16 -10.49 2.50
CA HIS A 448 12.58 -10.68 2.24
C HIS A 448 13.54 -9.82 3.05
N HIS A 449 14.73 -10.38 3.30
CA HIS A 449 15.82 -9.70 4.01
C HIS A 449 15.45 -9.22 5.42
N ASN A 450 14.46 -9.85 6.06
CA ASN A 450 14.04 -9.49 7.41
C ASN A 450 14.85 -10.28 8.47
N LEU A 451 14.90 -9.72 9.67
CA LEU A 451 15.42 -10.38 10.87
C LEU A 451 14.27 -10.68 11.83
N LEU A 452 14.09 -11.95 12.18
CA LEU A 452 13.15 -12.41 13.20
C LEU A 452 13.98 -12.96 14.36
N ALA A 453 14.05 -12.24 15.47
CA ALA A 453 14.99 -12.56 16.55
C ALA A 453 14.30 -12.66 17.91
N HIS A 454 14.61 -13.71 18.67
CA HIS A 454 14.11 -13.88 20.03
C HIS A 454 12.57 -13.91 20.13
N CYS A 455 11.89 -14.47 19.12
CA CYS A 455 10.47 -14.76 19.16
C CYS A 455 10.26 -16.27 19.37
N ALA A 456 9.50 -16.68 20.38
CA ALA A 456 9.28 -18.09 20.70
C ALA A 456 8.73 -18.92 19.53
N GLY A 457 7.93 -18.31 18.64
CA GLY A 457 7.29 -18.99 17.53
C GLY A 457 6.85 -18.14 16.33
N ARG A 458 6.23 -18.80 15.35
CA ARG A 458 5.62 -18.20 14.14
C ARG A 458 6.60 -17.38 13.29
N ASN A 459 7.72 -18.01 12.94
CA ASN A 459 8.83 -17.39 12.21
C ASN A 459 8.94 -17.93 10.76
N TRP A 460 7.87 -18.08 9.98
CA TRP A 460 6.61 -17.32 9.86
C TRP A 460 5.33 -18.16 10.10
N SER A 461 4.22 -17.60 10.57
CA SER A 461 2.92 -18.28 10.42
C SER A 461 2.22 -17.88 9.12
N LEU A 462 1.88 -18.84 8.29
CA LEU A 462 1.22 -18.67 7.01
C LEU A 462 -0.30 -18.72 7.19
N ALA A 463 -0.98 -17.63 6.89
CA ALA A 463 -2.38 -17.38 7.24
C ALA A 463 -3.23 -17.03 6.00
N GLY A 464 -3.15 -17.84 4.94
CA GLY A 464 -3.82 -17.59 3.66
C GLY A 464 -5.34 -17.63 3.72
N GLY A 465 -5.91 -18.47 4.58
CA GLY A 465 -7.36 -18.66 4.66
C GLY A 465 -7.97 -19.25 3.38
N LEU A 466 -9.24 -18.96 3.14
CA LEU A 466 -9.96 -19.35 1.93
C LEU A 466 -10.43 -18.10 1.16
N ASP A 467 -10.44 -18.19 -0.16
CA ASP A 467 -11.08 -17.20 -1.04
C ASP A 467 -12.62 -17.38 -1.06
N PRO A 468 -13.38 -16.44 -1.67
CA PRO A 468 -14.84 -16.54 -1.75
C PRO A 468 -15.37 -17.79 -2.48
N SER A 469 -14.53 -18.47 -3.26
CA SER A 469 -14.86 -19.73 -3.94
C SER A 469 -14.63 -20.97 -3.06
N GLY A 470 -14.08 -20.79 -1.86
CA GLY A 470 -13.75 -21.85 -0.91
C GLY A 470 -12.43 -22.56 -1.22
N GLN A 471 -11.57 -21.99 -2.06
CA GLN A 471 -10.21 -22.48 -2.31
C GLN A 471 -9.22 -21.80 -1.37
N TYR A 472 -8.07 -22.41 -1.08
CA TYR A 472 -7.03 -21.71 -0.31
C TYR A 472 -6.61 -20.42 -1.03
N ALA A 473 -6.39 -19.38 -0.24
CA ALA A 473 -5.87 -18.11 -0.72
C ALA A 473 -4.41 -17.92 -0.29
N GLY A 474 -3.78 -16.88 -0.84
CA GLY A 474 -2.44 -16.46 -0.46
C GLY A 474 -1.33 -16.99 -1.36
N TYR A 475 -0.46 -16.09 -1.83
CA TYR A 475 0.72 -16.43 -2.59
C TYR A 475 1.91 -15.68 -2.01
N CYS A 476 2.81 -16.39 -1.35
CA CYS A 476 3.91 -15.78 -0.60
C CYS A 476 5.27 -16.11 -1.22
N ASP A 477 6.07 -15.07 -1.40
CA ASP A 477 7.48 -15.16 -1.71
C ASP A 477 8.30 -14.86 -0.46
N ILE A 478 8.83 -15.89 0.19
CA ILE A 478 9.55 -15.76 1.46
C ILE A 478 11.00 -16.15 1.21
N ARG A 479 11.90 -15.17 1.22
CA ARG A 479 13.30 -15.45 0.91
C ARG A 479 14.31 -14.58 1.62
N ASN A 480 15.52 -15.10 1.78
CA ASN A 480 16.64 -14.36 2.36
C ASN A 480 16.37 -13.74 3.74
N ASN A 481 15.48 -14.34 4.54
CA ASN A 481 15.25 -13.91 5.92
C ASN A 481 16.22 -14.61 6.88
N VAL A 482 16.55 -13.96 7.99
CA VAL A 482 17.32 -14.52 9.10
C VAL A 482 16.38 -14.74 10.29
N VAL A 483 16.35 -15.96 10.82
CA VAL A 483 15.58 -16.32 12.01
C VAL A 483 16.54 -16.75 13.12
N TYR A 484 16.43 -16.12 14.29
CA TYR A 484 17.35 -16.33 15.42
C TYR A 484 16.63 -16.61 16.74
N ASN A 485 17.13 -17.58 17.50
CA ASN A 485 16.75 -17.86 18.89
C ASN A 485 15.23 -18.00 19.15
N TRP A 486 14.55 -18.81 18.33
CA TRP A 486 13.16 -19.22 18.60
C TRP A 486 13.10 -20.28 19.69
N LEU A 487 11.92 -20.56 20.28
CA LEU A 487 11.75 -21.56 21.34
C LEU A 487 11.30 -22.92 20.77
N ASN A 488 10.04 -23.00 20.32
CA ASN A 488 9.37 -24.27 20.06
C ASN A 488 8.64 -24.34 18.70
N ARG A 489 8.65 -23.25 17.91
CA ARG A 489 7.93 -23.15 16.64
C ARG A 489 8.68 -22.31 15.61
N THR A 490 8.76 -22.78 14.36
CA THR A 490 9.37 -22.07 13.22
C THR A 490 8.30 -21.66 12.21
N THR A 491 8.53 -21.81 10.90
CA THR A 491 7.52 -21.52 9.89
C THR A 491 6.43 -22.59 9.88
N ASP A 492 5.16 -22.21 9.87
CA ASP A 492 4.04 -23.15 9.83
C ASP A 492 2.77 -22.55 9.24
N GLY A 493 1.69 -23.35 9.15
CA GLY A 493 0.41 -22.92 8.59
C GLY A 493 0.35 -23.14 7.08
N GLY A 494 -0.46 -22.36 6.36
CA GLY A 494 -0.36 -22.38 4.90
C GLY A 494 -1.03 -21.24 4.13
N VAL A 495 -0.57 -21.14 2.90
CA VAL A 495 -1.10 -20.31 1.82
C VAL A 495 -1.25 -21.17 0.58
N MET A 496 -2.06 -20.73 -0.38
CA MET A 496 -2.30 -21.44 -1.63
C MET A 496 -0.99 -21.87 -2.30
N ARG A 497 -0.05 -20.93 -2.51
CA ARG A 497 1.27 -21.22 -3.09
C ARG A 497 2.38 -20.45 -2.38
N CYS A 498 3.49 -21.11 -2.07
CA CYS A 498 4.62 -20.45 -1.40
C CYS A 498 5.95 -20.79 -2.07
N ASN A 499 6.72 -19.78 -2.42
CA ASN A 499 8.15 -19.91 -2.70
C ASN A 499 8.90 -19.62 -1.39
N PHE A 500 9.66 -20.57 -0.86
CA PHE A 500 10.40 -20.46 0.40
C PHE A 500 11.90 -20.73 0.13
N VAL A 501 12.67 -19.66 -0.06
CA VAL A 501 13.98 -19.71 -0.74
C VAL A 501 15.09 -19.05 0.07
N ASN A 502 16.22 -19.72 0.28
CA ASN A 502 17.44 -19.13 0.86
C ASN A 502 17.25 -18.40 2.21
N ASN A 503 16.33 -18.87 3.06
CA ASN A 503 16.20 -18.38 4.44
C ASN A 503 17.22 -19.08 5.36
N VAL A 504 17.70 -18.36 6.37
CA VAL A 504 18.72 -18.85 7.31
C VAL A 504 18.18 -18.91 8.73
N TYR A 505 18.19 -20.10 9.31
CA TYR A 505 17.80 -20.38 10.68
C TYR A 505 19.05 -20.57 11.54
N LEU A 506 19.17 -19.74 12.57
CA LEU A 506 20.28 -19.72 13.52
C LEU A 506 19.74 -20.12 14.91
N PRO A 507 19.85 -21.40 15.32
CA PRO A 507 19.46 -21.81 16.66
C PRO A 507 20.19 -20.98 17.71
N GLY A 508 19.46 -20.53 18.72
CA GLY A 508 20.00 -19.79 19.84
C GLY A 508 19.81 -20.54 21.16
N PRO A 509 20.25 -19.95 22.29
CA PRO A 509 20.14 -20.58 23.61
C PRO A 509 18.73 -20.98 24.06
N ALA A 510 17.66 -20.42 23.49
CA ALA A 510 16.27 -20.82 23.76
C ALA A 510 15.77 -21.97 22.86
N THR A 511 16.50 -22.31 21.81
CA THR A 511 15.98 -23.17 20.74
C THR A 511 15.88 -24.63 21.12
N THR A 512 14.67 -25.16 21.00
CA THR A 512 14.35 -26.58 21.24
C THR A 512 13.67 -27.27 20.05
N HIS A 513 13.33 -26.53 19.01
CA HIS A 513 12.67 -27.02 17.81
C HIS A 513 13.54 -26.84 16.56
N PHE A 514 13.66 -27.85 15.71
CA PHE A 514 14.63 -27.85 14.60
C PHE A 514 14.01 -28.22 13.24
N LEU A 515 12.80 -27.73 12.94
CA LEU A 515 12.19 -27.85 11.62
C LEU A 515 12.34 -26.53 10.84
N LEU A 516 12.50 -26.61 9.52
CA LEU A 516 12.38 -25.45 8.63
C LEU A 516 10.92 -25.04 8.49
N MET A 517 10.01 -26.02 8.35
CA MET A 517 8.59 -25.74 8.08
C MET A 517 7.65 -26.85 8.55
N ARG A 518 6.45 -26.46 9.02
CA ARG A 518 5.30 -27.34 9.26
C ARG A 518 4.07 -26.87 8.47
N PRO A 519 3.95 -27.23 7.17
CA PRO A 519 2.84 -26.80 6.34
C PRO A 519 1.53 -27.52 6.69
N ASP A 520 0.39 -26.82 6.59
CA ASP A 520 -0.92 -27.43 6.85
C ASP A 520 -1.32 -28.42 5.77
N GLY A 521 -1.17 -28.08 4.48
CA GLY A 521 -1.47 -29.00 3.38
C GLY A 521 -2.92 -28.88 2.93
N ASP A 522 -3.78 -29.89 3.20
CA ASP A 522 -5.21 -29.83 2.86
C ASP A 522 -6.14 -29.90 4.08
N GLN A 523 -5.89 -29.06 5.07
CA GLN A 523 -6.68 -28.99 6.32
C GLN A 523 -8.19 -28.88 6.10
N MET A 524 -8.62 -28.11 5.09
CA MET A 524 -10.01 -27.82 4.75
C MET A 524 -10.60 -28.78 3.69
N GLY A 525 -9.84 -29.74 3.17
CA GLY A 525 -10.32 -30.75 2.22
C GLY A 525 -10.80 -30.16 0.89
N THR A 526 -10.11 -29.16 0.36
CA THR A 526 -10.50 -28.44 -0.87
C THR A 526 -10.26 -29.25 -2.14
N GLY A 527 -9.49 -30.35 -2.06
CA GLY A 527 -9.01 -31.12 -3.22
C GLY A 527 -7.85 -30.47 -3.96
N ASN A 528 -7.40 -29.28 -3.51
CA ASN A 528 -6.31 -28.52 -4.08
C ASN A 528 -5.40 -28.05 -2.93
N PRO A 529 -4.50 -28.91 -2.43
CA PRO A 529 -3.70 -28.61 -1.24
C PRO A 529 -2.88 -27.32 -1.43
N GLN A 530 -2.52 -26.72 -0.30
CA GLN A 530 -1.46 -25.71 -0.21
C GLN A 530 -0.13 -26.33 -0.67
N LYS A 531 0.61 -25.63 -1.54
CA LYS A 531 1.84 -26.17 -2.14
C LYS A 531 3.04 -25.25 -1.96
N PHE A 532 4.22 -25.84 -1.89
CA PHE A 532 5.46 -25.20 -1.48
C PHE A 532 6.62 -25.55 -2.42
N TYR A 533 7.38 -24.54 -2.81
CA TYR A 533 8.67 -24.65 -3.47
C TYR A 533 9.73 -24.26 -2.42
N ILE A 534 10.48 -25.24 -1.91
CA ILE A 534 11.36 -25.08 -0.74
C ILE A 534 12.79 -25.44 -1.16
N VAL A 535 13.67 -24.44 -1.28
CA VAL A 535 15.05 -24.63 -1.76
C VAL A 535 16.06 -23.67 -1.10
N GLY A 536 17.30 -24.15 -0.94
CA GLY A 536 18.45 -23.34 -0.52
C GLY A 536 18.38 -22.77 0.91
N ASN A 537 17.37 -23.13 1.70
CA ASN A 537 17.28 -22.74 3.11
C ASN A 537 18.31 -23.49 3.94
N LYS A 538 18.82 -22.85 4.98
CA LYS A 538 19.83 -23.42 5.87
C LYS A 538 19.42 -23.33 7.33
N MET A 539 19.82 -24.33 8.11
CA MET A 539 19.76 -24.29 9.56
C MET A 539 21.14 -24.63 10.14
N GLU A 540 21.71 -23.70 10.90
CA GLU A 540 23.03 -23.89 11.51
C GLU A 540 23.03 -25.14 12.41
N GLY A 541 23.99 -26.03 12.22
CA GLY A 541 24.09 -27.32 12.92
C GLY A 541 23.31 -28.48 12.28
N TRP A 542 22.60 -28.27 11.17
CA TRP A 542 21.76 -29.29 10.49
C TRP A 542 22.11 -29.44 8.99
N PRO A 543 23.35 -29.89 8.65
CA PRO A 543 23.85 -29.91 7.27
C PRO A 543 23.08 -30.84 6.32
N GLN A 544 22.27 -31.77 6.83
CA GLN A 544 21.39 -32.59 5.99
C GLN A 544 20.34 -31.75 5.26
N TYR A 545 19.95 -30.58 5.79
CA TYR A 545 18.99 -29.70 5.14
C TYR A 545 19.59 -28.99 3.94
N ASP A 546 20.91 -28.76 3.91
CA ASP A 546 21.61 -28.18 2.77
C ASP A 546 21.51 -29.07 1.51
N GLN A 547 21.42 -30.39 1.70
CA GLN A 547 21.29 -31.35 0.60
C GLN A 547 19.84 -31.50 0.14
N ASP A 548 18.91 -31.56 1.10
CA ASP A 548 17.48 -31.63 0.82
C ASP A 548 16.70 -30.91 1.93
N ASN A 549 16.17 -29.73 1.61
CA ASN A 549 15.36 -28.95 2.53
C ASN A 549 14.11 -29.70 3.00
N TRP A 550 13.58 -30.66 2.23
CA TRP A 550 12.38 -31.41 2.60
C TRP A 550 12.58 -32.34 3.80
N LEU A 551 13.83 -32.64 4.18
CA LEU A 551 14.15 -33.34 5.44
C LEU A 551 13.82 -32.50 6.68
N GLY A 552 13.70 -31.17 6.52
CA GLY A 552 13.31 -30.23 7.57
C GLY A 552 11.82 -29.88 7.56
N VAL A 553 11.00 -30.60 6.79
CA VAL A 553 9.58 -30.30 6.57
C VAL A 553 8.70 -31.43 7.10
N VAL A 554 7.70 -31.09 7.91
CA VAL A 554 6.73 -32.06 8.45
C VAL A 554 5.31 -31.53 8.24
N PRO A 555 4.56 -32.00 7.22
CA PRO A 555 3.20 -31.52 6.97
C PRO A 555 2.16 -32.06 7.98
N ASN A 556 1.09 -31.31 8.23
CA ASN A 556 0.01 -31.71 9.15
C ASN A 556 -1.10 -32.55 8.47
N TYR A 557 -1.61 -32.10 7.32
CA TYR A 557 -2.82 -32.65 6.66
C TYR A 557 -2.58 -33.05 5.19
N ALA A 558 -1.34 -33.39 4.82
CA ALA A 558 -0.97 -33.88 3.50
C ALA A 558 0.35 -34.68 3.56
N THR A 559 0.71 -35.39 2.49
CA THR A 559 2.07 -35.94 2.32
C THR A 559 3.00 -34.94 1.64
N ILE A 560 4.32 -35.14 1.75
CA ILE A 560 5.30 -34.30 1.05
C ILE A 560 5.05 -34.32 -0.47
N GLU A 561 4.74 -35.48 -1.04
CA GLU A 561 4.50 -35.63 -2.48
C GLU A 561 3.29 -34.83 -2.97
N GLN A 562 2.29 -34.61 -2.12
CA GLN A 562 1.09 -33.84 -2.47
C GLN A 562 1.34 -32.33 -2.51
N ILE A 563 2.28 -31.84 -1.69
CA ILE A 563 2.51 -30.40 -1.48
C ILE A 563 3.80 -29.89 -2.11
N ARG A 564 4.74 -30.77 -2.46
CA ARG A 564 6.03 -30.41 -3.05
C ARG A 564 5.88 -29.92 -4.49
N SER A 565 6.57 -28.84 -4.80
CA SER A 565 6.89 -28.43 -6.16
C SER A 565 8.42 -28.37 -6.31
N ASP A 566 8.90 -28.79 -7.48
CA ASP A 566 10.32 -28.66 -7.86
C ASP A 566 10.58 -27.39 -8.68
N GLU A 567 9.54 -26.62 -9.01
CA GLU A 567 9.61 -25.34 -9.71
C GLU A 567 8.89 -24.23 -8.92
N PRO A 568 9.33 -22.97 -9.01
CA PRO A 568 8.64 -21.84 -8.38
C PRO A 568 7.25 -21.64 -8.99
N PHE A 569 6.29 -21.22 -8.18
CA PHE A 569 4.90 -21.05 -8.64
C PHE A 569 4.66 -19.76 -9.42
N PHE A 570 5.51 -18.76 -9.22
CA PHE A 570 5.44 -17.44 -9.82
C PHE A 570 6.82 -16.76 -9.76
N PRO A 571 7.10 -15.76 -10.62
CA PRO A 571 8.37 -15.05 -10.64
C PRO A 571 8.68 -14.33 -9.32
N SER A 572 9.94 -14.32 -8.93
CA SER A 572 10.44 -13.40 -7.90
C SER A 572 10.65 -12.01 -8.51
N TYR A 573 10.37 -10.98 -7.72
CA TYR A 573 10.81 -9.60 -7.98
C TYR A 573 11.75 -9.09 -6.90
N VAL A 574 12.45 -10.02 -6.26
CA VAL A 574 13.41 -9.80 -5.18
C VAL A 574 14.75 -10.38 -5.62
N THR A 575 15.82 -9.60 -5.43
CA THR A 575 17.21 -10.06 -5.61
C THR A 575 17.52 -11.15 -4.60
N SER A 576 17.87 -12.34 -5.09
CA SER A 576 18.21 -13.48 -4.23
C SER A 576 19.70 -13.51 -3.91
N HIS A 577 20.05 -13.64 -2.63
CA HIS A 577 21.41 -13.93 -2.16
C HIS A 577 21.57 -15.42 -1.83
N SER A 578 22.80 -15.93 -1.82
CA SER A 578 23.07 -17.26 -1.26
C SER A 578 22.85 -17.26 0.25
N ALA A 579 22.48 -18.40 0.84
CA ALA A 579 22.23 -18.47 2.28
C ALA A 579 23.46 -18.09 3.12
N GLU A 580 24.67 -18.28 2.60
CA GLU A 580 25.93 -17.85 3.21
C GLU A 580 26.09 -16.33 3.29
N GLU A 581 25.58 -15.59 2.31
CA GLU A 581 25.66 -14.13 2.24
C GLU A 581 24.54 -13.44 3.02
N VAL A 582 23.40 -14.12 3.17
CA VAL A 582 22.17 -13.55 3.76
C VAL A 582 22.39 -12.99 5.15
N VAL A 583 23.13 -13.68 6.02
CA VAL A 583 23.29 -13.25 7.43
C VAL A 583 23.96 -11.88 7.49
N GLU A 584 25.09 -11.69 6.81
CA GLU A 584 25.78 -10.39 6.82
C GLU A 584 25.00 -9.33 6.04
N ASN A 585 24.36 -9.70 4.92
CA ASN A 585 23.54 -8.76 4.16
C ASN A 585 22.39 -8.18 5.02
N VAL A 586 21.66 -9.05 5.72
CA VAL A 586 20.55 -8.66 6.59
C VAL A 586 21.07 -7.89 7.80
N LEU A 587 22.03 -8.41 8.55
CA LEU A 587 22.47 -7.77 9.80
C LEU A 587 23.12 -6.40 9.60
N ASN A 588 23.68 -6.12 8.42
CA ASN A 588 24.26 -4.80 8.15
C ASN A 588 23.19 -3.72 7.92
N ASP A 589 22.01 -4.09 7.42
CA ASP A 589 21.05 -3.12 6.87
C ASP A 589 19.61 -3.29 7.37
N VAL A 590 19.30 -4.29 8.20
CA VAL A 590 17.94 -4.51 8.72
C VAL A 590 17.52 -3.52 9.80
N GLY A 591 16.22 -3.18 9.81
CA GLY A 591 15.54 -2.35 10.81
C GLY A 591 15.57 -0.86 10.48
N ALA A 592 15.11 -0.03 11.42
CA ALA A 592 15.19 1.42 11.32
C ALA A 592 16.66 1.86 11.48
N VAL A 593 17.42 1.77 10.38
CA VAL A 593 18.85 2.12 10.32
C VAL A 593 19.10 3.61 10.05
N ARG A 594 18.04 4.38 9.79
CA ARG A 594 18.09 5.83 9.57
C ARG A 594 17.33 6.59 10.65
N PRO A 595 17.84 7.75 11.08
CA PRO A 595 19.18 8.29 10.80
C PRO A 595 20.31 7.43 11.39
N ARG A 596 20.01 6.60 12.39
CA ARG A 596 20.90 5.59 12.97
C ARG A 596 20.07 4.57 13.74
N ARG A 597 20.59 3.35 13.96
CA ARG A 597 19.99 2.36 14.87
C ARG A 597 20.00 2.86 16.31
N ASP A 598 19.03 2.43 17.09
CA ASP A 598 19.01 2.69 18.53
C ASP A 598 19.64 1.54 19.34
N ALA A 599 19.75 1.72 20.65
CA ALA A 599 20.45 0.79 21.53
C ALA A 599 19.85 -0.63 21.55
N ILE A 600 18.55 -0.77 21.27
CA ILE A 600 17.86 -2.06 21.33
C ILE A 600 18.09 -2.84 20.05
N ASP A 601 17.96 -2.20 18.89
CA ASP A 601 18.26 -2.83 17.60
C ASP A 601 19.74 -3.23 17.53
N ILE A 602 20.66 -2.37 18.00
CA ILE A 602 22.10 -2.67 18.09
C ILE A 602 22.33 -3.93 18.94
N ARG A 603 21.74 -3.98 20.14
CA ARG A 603 21.87 -5.13 21.04
C ARG A 603 21.36 -6.42 20.41
N ILE A 604 20.19 -6.39 19.77
CA ILE A 604 19.60 -7.59 19.14
C ILE A 604 20.51 -8.10 18.02
N ILE A 605 21.05 -7.20 17.18
CA ILE A 605 21.99 -7.58 16.12
C ILE A 605 23.27 -8.19 16.72
N ASP A 606 23.81 -7.60 17.78
CA ASP A 606 24.99 -8.13 18.47
C ASP A 606 24.72 -9.51 19.10
N ASP A 607 23.53 -9.73 19.66
CA ASP A 607 23.05 -11.02 20.17
C ASP A 607 23.04 -12.08 19.06
N VAL A 608 22.54 -11.75 17.86
CA VAL A 608 22.57 -12.64 16.69
C VAL A 608 24.01 -12.95 16.26
N ARG A 609 24.86 -11.92 16.14
CA ARG A 609 26.27 -12.07 15.70
C ARG A 609 27.07 -12.99 16.62
N ARG A 610 26.91 -12.85 17.93
CA ARG A 610 27.62 -13.65 18.93
C ARG A 610 26.95 -14.98 19.25
N ARG A 611 25.80 -15.29 18.62
CA ARG A 611 24.96 -16.45 18.93
C ARG A 611 24.58 -16.52 20.42
N GLY A 612 24.27 -15.39 21.04
CA GLY A 612 23.90 -15.31 22.46
C GLY A 612 22.63 -14.50 22.75
N TYR A 613 22.45 -14.13 24.01
CA TYR A 613 21.33 -13.30 24.47
C TYR A 613 21.80 -12.35 25.57
N SER A 614 21.23 -11.16 25.62
CA SER A 614 21.55 -10.15 26.64
C SER A 614 20.62 -10.19 27.85
N TYR A 615 19.33 -10.46 27.63
CA TYR A 615 18.30 -10.45 28.67
C TYR A 615 17.49 -11.75 28.69
N ARG A 616 16.67 -11.90 29.73
CA ARG A 616 15.83 -13.08 30.00
C ARG A 616 14.45 -12.61 30.43
N GLY A 617 13.42 -13.39 30.14
CA GLY A 617 12.08 -13.18 30.67
C GLY A 617 12.09 -13.15 32.20
N SER A 618 11.43 -12.18 32.80
CA SER A 618 11.37 -12.05 34.26
C SER A 618 10.48 -13.09 34.93
N ILE A 619 9.57 -13.73 34.18
CA ILE A 619 8.61 -14.72 34.69
C ILE A 619 9.07 -16.13 34.28
N ASP A 620 9.27 -16.36 32.99
CA ASP A 620 9.57 -17.70 32.46
C ASP A 620 11.08 -18.04 32.45
N ASN A 621 11.93 -17.02 32.64
CA ASN A 621 13.39 -17.11 32.62
C ASN A 621 13.96 -17.72 31.32
N LEU A 622 13.31 -17.51 30.19
CA LEU A 622 13.82 -17.93 28.89
C LEU A 622 14.99 -17.06 28.42
N PRO A 623 16.05 -17.63 27.82
CA PRO A 623 17.19 -16.87 27.34
C PRO A 623 16.88 -16.09 26.05
N GLY A 624 16.88 -14.76 26.15
CA GLY A 624 16.65 -13.84 25.04
C GLY A 624 15.18 -13.54 24.74
N ILE A 625 14.26 -14.41 25.15
CA ILE A 625 12.82 -14.19 25.02
C ILE A 625 12.35 -13.53 26.31
N ILE A 626 11.68 -12.39 26.20
CA ILE A 626 11.30 -11.53 27.32
C ILE A 626 9.79 -11.56 27.58
N ASP A 627 9.39 -11.16 28.79
CA ASP A 627 7.99 -11.19 29.26
C ASP A 627 7.38 -9.78 29.33
N SER A 628 8.23 -8.77 29.50
CA SER A 628 7.86 -7.36 29.48
C SER A 628 8.99 -6.50 28.89
N GLN A 629 8.64 -5.33 28.35
CA GLN A 629 9.64 -4.32 27.99
C GLN A 629 10.54 -3.92 29.17
N ASP A 630 10.06 -4.09 30.41
CA ASP A 630 10.83 -3.74 31.62
C ASP A 630 12.02 -4.69 31.84
N ASP A 631 12.01 -5.91 31.26
CA ASP A 631 13.12 -6.87 31.31
C ASP A 631 14.39 -6.32 30.63
N VAL A 632 14.20 -5.37 29.71
CA VAL A 632 15.27 -4.76 28.89
C VAL A 632 15.45 -3.26 29.17
N GLY A 633 14.85 -2.76 30.26
CA GLY A 633 15.00 -1.38 30.73
C GLY A 633 13.87 -0.42 30.33
N GLY A 634 12.78 -0.92 29.74
CA GLY A 634 11.59 -0.14 29.41
C GLY A 634 11.66 0.60 28.07
N TYR A 635 10.66 1.45 27.83
CA TYR A 635 10.57 2.22 26.58
C TYR A 635 11.75 3.19 26.41
N PRO A 636 12.39 3.24 25.23
CA PRO A 636 13.44 4.21 24.97
C PRO A 636 12.87 5.63 24.98
N VAL A 637 13.65 6.59 25.45
CA VAL A 637 13.42 8.00 25.16
C VAL A 637 14.48 8.44 24.17
N LEU A 638 14.14 8.36 22.88
CA LEU A 638 15.06 8.75 21.81
C LEU A 638 15.31 10.26 21.88
N LYS A 639 16.56 10.65 21.61
CA LYS A 639 16.95 12.04 21.54
C LYS A 639 16.70 12.60 20.15
N GLY A 640 15.98 13.72 20.09
CA GLY A 640 15.90 14.55 18.89
C GLY A 640 17.27 15.13 18.50
N GLY A 641 17.28 15.84 17.39
CA GLY A 641 18.48 16.49 16.87
C GLY A 641 18.14 17.78 16.13
N PRO A 642 19.16 18.48 15.60
CA PRO A 642 18.94 19.64 14.75
C PRO A 642 18.10 19.26 13.53
N VAL A 643 17.20 20.16 13.15
CA VAL A 643 16.34 20.04 11.96
C VAL A 643 16.91 20.99 10.92
N PRO A 644 17.20 20.54 9.69
CA PRO A 644 17.60 21.44 8.61
C PRO A 644 16.56 22.55 8.39
N PRO A 645 16.99 23.80 8.12
CA PRO A 645 16.10 24.83 7.60
C PRO A 645 15.42 24.36 6.32
N ASP A 646 14.15 24.71 6.21
CA ASP A 646 13.24 24.46 5.09
C ASP A 646 12.22 25.60 5.24
N SER A 647 12.48 26.65 4.48
CA SER A 647 11.94 27.99 4.70
C SER A 647 10.55 28.18 4.08
N ASP A 648 10.16 27.34 3.12
CA ASP A 648 8.84 27.33 2.50
C ASP A 648 7.97 26.13 2.87
N HIS A 649 8.51 25.18 3.64
CA HIS A 649 7.82 24.01 4.18
C HIS A 649 7.35 23.04 3.09
N ASP A 650 8.11 22.92 2.01
CA ASP A 650 7.83 21.98 0.92
C ASP A 650 8.40 20.57 1.20
N GLY A 651 9.19 20.41 2.27
CA GLY A 651 9.78 19.14 2.70
C GLY A 651 11.19 18.87 2.20
N LEU A 652 11.73 19.73 1.33
CA LEU A 652 13.13 19.77 0.94
C LEU A 652 13.88 20.76 1.85
N PRO A 653 15.09 20.42 2.34
CA PRO A 653 15.91 21.39 3.04
C PRO A 653 16.41 22.51 2.12
N ASP A 654 16.53 23.74 2.63
CA ASP A 654 16.98 24.92 1.86
C ASP A 654 18.30 24.65 1.11
N TRP A 655 19.24 23.90 1.74
CA TRP A 655 20.53 23.58 1.13
C TRP A 655 20.40 22.63 -0.07
N PHE A 656 19.46 21.68 -0.01
CA PHE A 656 19.21 20.71 -1.07
C PHE A 656 18.63 21.46 -2.28
N GLU A 657 17.67 22.34 -2.02
CA GLU A 657 17.09 23.20 -3.03
C GLU A 657 18.14 24.09 -3.71
N ILE A 658 18.97 24.78 -2.93
CA ILE A 658 20.06 25.62 -3.47
C ILE A 658 21.02 24.78 -4.33
N GLN A 659 21.39 23.58 -3.90
CA GLN A 659 22.26 22.68 -4.66
C GLN A 659 21.63 22.27 -6.01
N HIS A 660 20.31 22.11 -6.04
CA HIS A 660 19.53 21.75 -7.21
C HIS A 660 18.99 22.96 -8.00
N SER A 661 19.40 24.18 -7.65
CA SER A 661 18.95 25.44 -8.28
C SER A 661 17.43 25.66 -8.20
N LEU A 662 16.83 25.23 -7.09
CA LEU A 662 15.42 25.39 -6.72
C LEU A 662 15.23 26.64 -5.85
N ASN A 663 13.99 26.96 -5.52
CA ASN A 663 13.60 28.16 -4.79
C ASN A 663 13.18 27.82 -3.35
N PRO A 664 14.05 28.06 -2.33
CA PRO A 664 13.76 27.73 -0.93
C PRO A 664 12.70 28.62 -0.25
N HIS A 665 12.03 29.46 -1.03
CA HIS A 665 11.06 30.44 -0.58
C HIS A 665 9.83 30.42 -1.48
N SER A 666 9.42 29.24 -1.94
CA SER A 666 8.22 29.06 -2.74
C SER A 666 6.96 29.48 -1.95
N PRO A 667 5.89 29.94 -2.62
CA PRO A 667 4.67 30.32 -1.92
C PRO A 667 4.10 29.15 -1.12
N PRO A 668 3.47 29.39 0.05
CA PRO A 668 2.91 28.31 0.86
C PRO A 668 1.94 27.42 0.08
N GLY A 669 2.19 26.11 0.10
CA GLY A 669 1.41 25.10 -0.62
C GLY A 669 1.77 24.93 -2.09
N ASP A 670 2.81 25.62 -2.57
CA ASP A 670 3.48 25.31 -3.82
C ASP A 670 4.48 24.18 -3.59
N TYR A 671 4.35 23.10 -4.36
CA TYR A 671 5.22 21.92 -4.30
C TYR A 671 5.91 21.70 -5.66
N SER A 672 6.02 22.74 -6.49
CA SER A 672 6.66 22.62 -7.82
C SER A 672 8.08 22.06 -7.74
N ASP A 673 8.80 22.43 -6.69
CA ASP A 673 10.19 22.07 -6.45
C ASP A 673 10.23 20.63 -5.94
N THR A 674 9.47 20.32 -4.90
CA THR A 674 9.21 18.94 -4.43
C THR A 674 8.84 17.96 -5.55
N HIS A 675 7.97 18.36 -6.49
CA HIS A 675 7.41 17.52 -7.56
C HIS A 675 8.25 17.53 -8.84
N GLY A 676 9.30 18.35 -8.89
CA GLY A 676 10.15 18.50 -10.07
C GLY A 676 10.84 17.19 -10.45
N ASP A 677 10.83 16.89 -11.75
CA ASP A 677 11.52 15.76 -12.39
C ASP A 677 12.17 16.30 -13.69
N PRO A 678 13.30 17.02 -13.58
CA PRO A 678 13.90 17.73 -14.71
C PRO A 678 14.71 16.81 -15.62
N ASP A 679 15.24 15.70 -15.11
CA ASP A 679 15.93 14.70 -15.92
C ASP A 679 14.96 13.74 -16.61
N GLY A 680 13.67 13.75 -16.23
CA GLY A 680 12.61 13.01 -16.89
C GLY A 680 12.81 11.51 -16.73
N ASP A 681 13.36 11.09 -15.59
CA ASP A 681 13.47 9.68 -15.25
C ASP A 681 12.20 9.17 -14.54
N GLY A 682 11.33 10.05 -14.06
CA GLY A 682 10.08 9.72 -13.38
C GLY A 682 10.17 9.65 -11.85
N TYR A 683 11.28 10.09 -11.25
CA TYR A 683 11.43 10.34 -9.81
C TYR A 683 11.51 11.84 -9.55
N THR A 684 10.79 12.28 -8.51
CA THR A 684 10.78 13.68 -8.10
C THR A 684 12.01 14.05 -7.29
N TYR A 685 12.27 15.34 -7.10
CA TYR A 685 13.27 15.80 -6.14
C TYR A 685 13.01 15.30 -4.71
N MET A 686 11.74 15.16 -4.31
CA MET A 686 11.40 14.52 -3.04
C MET A 686 11.75 13.01 -3.03
N ASP A 687 11.52 12.27 -4.12
CA ASP A 687 11.97 10.88 -4.21
C ASP A 687 13.50 10.79 -4.07
N GLN A 688 14.24 11.69 -4.73
CA GLN A 688 15.71 11.76 -4.66
C GLN A 688 16.20 12.10 -3.25
N TRP A 689 15.58 13.07 -2.58
CA TRP A 689 15.88 13.43 -1.20
C TRP A 689 15.65 12.27 -0.23
N LEU A 690 14.49 11.61 -0.35
CA LEU A 690 14.14 10.48 0.51
C LEU A 690 15.05 9.27 0.28
N GLU A 691 15.51 9.04 -0.96
CA GLU A 691 16.48 7.97 -1.26
C GLU A 691 17.89 8.34 -0.81
N TYR A 692 18.32 9.60 -0.96
CA TYR A 692 19.59 10.09 -0.40
C TYR A 692 19.68 9.78 1.10
N LEU A 693 18.64 10.10 1.87
CA LEU A 693 18.58 9.76 3.30
C LEU A 693 18.56 8.24 3.55
N ALA A 694 17.81 7.48 2.75
CA ALA A 694 17.73 6.03 2.87
C ALA A 694 19.10 5.36 2.63
N GLU A 695 19.89 5.83 1.68
CA GLU A 695 21.22 5.32 1.34
C GLU A 695 22.31 5.72 2.35
N GLY A 696 21.95 6.52 3.37
CA GLY A 696 22.90 6.98 4.39
C GLY A 696 23.62 8.26 4.01
N GLY A 697 23.08 8.97 3.01
CA GLY A 697 23.29 10.40 2.85
C GLY A 697 23.09 11.08 4.19
N LEU A 698 24.05 11.91 4.55
CA LEU A 698 24.01 12.56 5.84
C LEU A 698 22.98 13.69 5.73
N PRO A 699 22.00 13.82 6.66
CA PRO A 699 21.03 14.92 6.66
C PRO A 699 21.67 16.32 6.73
N PHE A 700 22.98 16.34 6.98
CA PHE A 700 23.93 17.41 6.76
C PHE A 700 25.01 16.79 5.90
N GLN A 701 25.29 17.22 4.66
CA GLN A 701 26.59 16.88 4.09
C GLN A 701 27.63 17.43 5.08
N THR A 702 28.17 16.59 5.96
CA THR A 702 29.42 16.91 6.63
C THR A 702 30.43 16.81 5.52
N TYR A 703 30.69 17.92 4.84
CA TYR A 703 31.92 18.05 4.10
C TYR A 703 33.02 17.68 5.09
N ARG A 704 33.89 16.73 4.74
CA ARG A 704 35.04 16.47 5.59
C ARG A 704 36.05 17.56 5.29
N CYS A 705 36.23 18.43 6.27
CA CYS A 705 37.43 19.25 6.38
C CYS A 705 38.64 18.32 6.22
N LEU A 706 39.48 18.57 5.22
CA LEU A 706 40.77 17.88 5.07
C LEU A 706 41.68 18.20 6.28
N GLU A 707 41.46 19.36 6.89
CA GLU A 707 42.05 19.85 8.13
C GLU A 707 41.09 20.86 8.79
N GLY A 708 41.12 21.02 10.11
CA GLY A 708 40.22 21.95 10.81
C GLY A 708 40.36 23.38 10.29
N ILE A 709 39.23 24.06 10.07
CA ILE A 709 39.12 25.41 9.53
C ILE A 709 38.67 26.31 10.67
N ALA A 710 39.47 27.33 11.03
CA ALA A 710 39.15 28.17 12.20
C ALA A 710 37.95 29.10 11.94
N SER A 711 37.72 29.43 10.66
CA SER A 711 36.70 30.36 10.18
C SER A 711 35.38 29.70 9.79
N ASP A 712 35.25 28.39 10.02
CA ASP A 712 34.02 27.62 9.81
C ASP A 712 33.24 27.60 11.14
N PHE A 713 32.29 28.53 11.27
CA PHE A 713 31.59 28.78 12.52
C PHE A 713 30.33 27.91 12.67
N ASP A 714 29.81 27.33 11.58
CA ASP A 714 28.64 26.44 11.61
C ASP A 714 28.99 24.94 11.45
N GLY A 715 30.27 24.63 11.16
CA GLY A 715 30.81 23.28 11.13
C GLY A 715 30.47 22.53 9.84
N ASP A 716 30.11 23.24 8.77
CA ASP A 716 29.78 22.69 7.47
C ASP A 716 31.02 22.50 6.57
N CYS A 717 32.23 22.81 7.04
CA CYS A 717 33.49 22.72 6.29
C CYS A 717 33.49 23.54 4.99
N ARG A 718 32.75 24.65 5.00
CA ARG A 718 32.81 25.78 4.09
C ARG A 718 33.10 27.03 4.92
N VAL A 719 33.72 28.03 4.30
CA VAL A 719 33.79 29.38 4.86
C VAL A 719 33.03 30.28 3.90
N ALA A 720 31.89 30.78 4.35
CA ALA A 720 30.94 31.52 3.55
C ALA A 720 30.45 32.79 4.26
N LEU A 721 29.53 33.50 3.61
CA LEU A 721 29.03 34.78 4.13
C LEU A 721 28.30 34.60 5.47
N ALA A 722 27.73 33.41 5.71
CA ALA A 722 27.10 33.05 6.98
C ALA A 722 28.13 33.05 8.12
N ASP A 723 29.29 32.42 7.92
CA ASP A 723 30.41 32.44 8.86
C ASP A 723 30.92 33.86 9.11
N PHE A 724 30.95 34.69 8.07
CA PHE A 724 31.38 36.08 8.20
C PHE A 724 30.43 36.88 9.09
N ALA A 725 29.13 36.61 9.02
CA ALA A 725 28.15 37.26 9.89
C ALA A 725 28.36 36.87 11.36
N VAL A 726 28.68 35.60 11.64
CA VAL A 726 29.01 35.11 12.98
C VAL A 726 30.32 35.73 13.48
N PHE A 727 31.36 35.69 12.64
CA PHE A 727 32.65 36.33 12.90
C PHE A 727 32.51 37.82 13.18
N ALA A 728 31.75 38.56 12.36
CA ALA A 728 31.55 40.00 12.54
C ALA A 728 30.82 40.32 13.86
N ALA A 729 29.82 39.52 14.24
CA ALA A 729 29.12 39.67 15.50
C ALA A 729 30.02 39.39 16.71
N ALA A 730 30.89 38.38 16.63
CA ALA A 730 31.88 38.06 17.65
C ALA A 730 32.98 39.13 17.74
N TRP A 731 33.40 39.67 16.59
CA TRP A 731 34.37 40.75 16.47
C TRP A 731 33.86 42.05 17.11
N GLU A 732 32.63 42.47 16.80
CA GLU A 732 32.03 43.67 17.40
C GLU A 732 31.93 43.59 18.93
N GLN A 733 31.77 42.37 19.46
CA GLN A 733 31.65 42.10 20.89
C GLN A 733 33.00 41.77 21.55
N GLN A 734 34.11 41.76 20.81
CA GLN A 734 35.44 41.34 21.28
C GLN A 734 35.42 39.98 21.98
N LEU A 735 34.70 39.02 21.42
CA LEU A 735 34.66 37.66 21.94
C LEU A 735 35.93 36.88 21.55
N PRO A 736 36.40 35.93 22.38
CA PRO A 736 37.56 35.09 22.07
C PRO A 736 37.43 34.33 20.75
N ASP A 737 36.20 34.00 20.33
CA ASP A 737 35.94 33.21 19.13
C ASP A 737 36.26 33.97 17.82
N ALA A 738 36.50 35.30 17.90
CA ALA A 738 36.92 36.11 16.74
C ALA A 738 38.45 36.22 16.60
N ASP A 739 39.23 35.71 17.56
CA ASP A 739 40.70 35.64 17.54
C ASP A 739 41.14 34.40 16.73
N LEU A 740 40.98 34.49 15.40
CA LEU A 740 41.32 33.43 14.46
C LEU A 740 42.84 33.25 14.31
N HIS A 741 43.63 34.27 14.66
CA HIS A 741 45.08 34.21 14.79
C HIS A 741 45.44 34.27 16.28
N PRO A 742 45.51 33.12 16.99
CA PRO A 742 45.42 33.01 18.44
C PRO A 742 46.59 33.67 19.21
N ASP A 743 46.59 34.99 19.23
CA ASP A 743 47.59 35.86 19.86
C ASP A 743 46.96 36.78 20.92
N GLY A 744 45.64 36.71 21.07
CA GLY A 744 44.86 37.48 22.04
C GLY A 744 44.54 38.90 21.58
N VAL A 745 44.76 39.25 20.30
CA VAL A 745 44.55 40.58 19.74
C VAL A 745 43.64 40.49 18.52
N LEU A 746 42.44 41.06 18.65
CA LEU A 746 41.51 41.19 17.54
C LEU A 746 41.94 42.29 16.56
N ASP A 747 42.51 41.91 15.42
CA ASP A 747 42.99 42.85 14.40
C ASP A 747 42.86 42.34 12.96
N MET A 748 43.29 43.14 11.99
CA MET A 748 43.11 42.85 10.56
C MET A 748 43.71 41.49 10.13
N ILE A 749 44.58 40.88 10.94
CA ILE A 749 45.13 39.54 10.74
C ILE A 749 44.02 38.48 10.89
N ASP A 750 43.10 38.58 11.86
CA ASP A 750 42.01 37.59 11.98
C ASP A 750 41.05 37.66 10.78
N ILE A 751 40.75 38.88 10.31
CA ILE A 751 40.01 39.07 9.04
C ILE A 751 40.78 38.45 7.88
N ALA A 752 42.11 38.57 7.85
CA ALA A 752 42.92 37.98 6.81
C ALA A 752 42.94 36.43 6.88
N VAL A 753 42.91 35.84 8.07
CA VAL A 753 42.72 34.39 8.27
C VAL A 753 41.36 33.96 7.72
N PHE A 754 40.30 34.67 8.11
CA PHE A 754 38.95 34.43 7.60
C PHE A 754 38.88 34.47 6.06
N MET A 755 39.41 35.55 5.47
CA MET A 755 39.43 35.71 4.01
C MET A 755 40.32 34.68 3.32
N SER A 756 41.42 34.25 3.96
CA SER A 756 42.29 33.22 3.42
C SER A 756 41.59 31.86 3.42
N GLU A 757 40.87 31.51 4.48
CA GLU A 757 40.13 30.25 4.58
C GLU A 757 38.87 30.24 3.71
N TRP A 758 38.21 31.38 3.50
CA TRP A 758 37.17 31.56 2.48
C TRP A 758 37.67 31.20 1.08
N LEU A 759 38.89 31.62 0.74
CA LEU A 759 39.49 31.39 -0.57
C LEU A 759 40.11 30.00 -0.73
N ASP A 760 40.23 29.21 0.34
CA ASP A 760 40.91 27.92 0.33
C ASP A 760 39.90 26.75 0.34
N CYS A 761 40.00 25.85 -0.65
CA CYS A 761 39.07 24.72 -0.77
C CYS A 761 39.60 23.52 0.04
N ARG A 762 39.31 23.51 1.36
CA ARG A 762 39.79 22.48 2.31
C ARG A 762 38.80 21.35 2.59
N ARG A 763 38.06 20.90 1.56
CA ARG A 763 37.01 19.88 1.70
C ARG A 763 37.18 18.70 0.75
N SER A 764 36.59 17.56 1.12
CA SER A 764 36.48 16.37 0.26
C SER A 764 35.01 15.96 0.06
N PRO A 765 34.52 15.85 -1.20
CA PRO A 765 35.27 16.06 -2.44
C PRO A 765 35.39 17.55 -2.83
N CYS A 766 36.50 17.94 -3.48
CA CYS A 766 36.82 19.36 -3.76
C CYS A 766 36.01 19.98 -4.92
N ASN A 767 35.25 19.18 -5.65
CA ASN A 767 34.65 19.51 -6.96
C ASN A 767 33.44 20.45 -6.90
N GLU A 768 32.95 20.80 -5.72
CA GLU A 768 31.77 21.69 -5.56
C GLU A 768 32.13 23.12 -5.16
N CYS A 769 33.42 23.46 -4.98
CA CYS A 769 33.85 24.80 -4.54
C CYS A 769 33.40 25.86 -5.58
N LEU A 770 32.86 27.00 -5.12
CA LEU A 770 32.47 28.11 -5.99
C LEU A 770 33.66 28.49 -6.91
N PRO A 771 33.42 28.81 -8.20
CA PRO A 771 34.47 29.31 -9.09
C PRO A 771 35.04 30.66 -8.66
#